data_AF-A0A1I4J9H5-F1
#
_entry.id   AF-A0A1I4J9H5-F1
#
_cell.length_a   1.000
_cell.length_b   1.000
_cell.length_c   1.000
_cell.angle_alpha   90.00
_cell.angle_beta   90.00
_cell.angle_gamma   90.00
#
_symmetry.space_group_name_H-M   'P 1'
#
loop_
_entity.id
_entity.type
_entity.pdbx_description
1 polymer ?
#
loop_
_entity_poly.entity_id
_entity_poly.type
_entity_poly.pdbx_seq_one_letter_code
_entity_poly.pdbx_strand_id
1 'polypeptide(L)'
;MKEKYMKLFFVLSPILVLILLMYIILSGFDVYSVFLTIGVLLSCSFNLILLYRIFRPLKTISEQTSRMKDGDLTVSLECAGNNELGKIATSINSALEYLRTLLGLVTNEAAEVSKKSVEIASVSDGTSRDIRLISMAVAELASGAQETGAIAQNAASKTDQVSELAKSTAAGLESLLQITQQIVESVHQGSEAIGRSRNIVNEIAATAQYNVRLGGELKGKSQEVREIIKLINSITAQTNLLALNAAIEAARAGEQGRGFAVVAEEVRELANRSRHAAGQINEIVESMLSDIGHVVVAFETTQESLNTGVHTITEANDSFADIRSDIEKSRNKLQEVTLLADNQAEAAVDLMSTVHGVAAIAEQSAAATQTAAVSSEQMTVSVAQIANGTQQLSRLAGSLEQAVFRFHFSNTKTLRVGFEMTDKSVCYAGMEKFGQILHERTQGRYSLKIFHSAQLGTGLDMIQKLKEGTLEMTFPALPTLAGLDKRFMIFDFPFLFRNENIADYILHGPFARKLLNMLDQYGFYGLTFAESGFRNTTNSRHAIMGLEDFRGLKIRTMQNDLHIDTWKALGAEPVPLPFANLYNAMRLKEVDGQENPIATIYDDKFFEVQKFLTLTNHVYSPFILMYSKKLWDIVPVEDKPIIEQAAKEGALYTTKVNRKRKEDNLQALERKGMSIGQISPMEIANIQEVVKPVIDRYKNQIGKELVNELFTEIKKAEEKTV
;
A
#
# COMPACT_ATOMS: atom_id res chain seq x y z
N MET A 1 60.64 -56.53 -5.57
CA MET A 1 61.83 -57.06 -4.86
C MET A 1 61.52 -58.17 -3.84
N LYS A 2 60.44 -58.07 -3.05
CA LYS A 2 60.05 -59.01 -1.98
C LYS A 2 59.96 -60.48 -2.39
N GLU A 3 59.27 -60.78 -3.49
CA GLU A 3 59.08 -62.15 -3.95
C GLU A 3 60.37 -62.74 -4.55
N LYS A 4 61.16 -61.92 -5.24
CA LYS A 4 62.44 -62.34 -5.82
C LYS A 4 63.48 -62.64 -4.75
N TYR A 5 63.62 -61.82 -3.70
CA TYR A 5 64.57 -62.08 -2.62
C TYR A 5 64.13 -63.25 -1.73
N MET A 6 62.84 -63.37 -1.41
CA MET A 6 62.33 -64.52 -0.66
C MET A 6 62.44 -65.81 -1.47
N LYS A 7 62.11 -65.81 -2.77
CA LYS A 7 62.35 -66.96 -3.64
C LYS A 7 63.84 -67.27 -3.75
N LEU A 8 64.70 -66.26 -3.92
CA LEU A 8 66.15 -66.47 -4.01
C LEU A 8 66.72 -67.03 -2.70
N PHE A 9 66.25 -66.57 -1.53
CA PHE A 9 66.65 -67.11 -0.23
C PHE A 9 66.10 -68.53 -0.01
N PHE A 10 64.82 -68.79 -0.29
CA PHE A 10 64.23 -70.14 -0.18
C PHE A 10 64.79 -71.14 -1.21
N VAL A 11 65.35 -70.67 -2.33
CA VAL A 11 66.02 -71.52 -3.33
C VAL A 11 67.50 -71.72 -2.99
N LEU A 12 68.22 -70.67 -2.59
CA LEU A 12 69.64 -70.76 -2.26
C LEU A 12 69.91 -71.43 -0.91
N SER A 13 69.03 -71.29 0.09
CA SER A 13 69.25 -71.87 1.43
C SER A 13 69.28 -73.40 1.41
N PRO A 14 68.34 -74.11 0.74
CA PRO A 14 68.40 -75.57 0.60
C PRO A 14 69.61 -76.00 -0.22
N ILE A 15 69.96 -75.26 -1.29
CA ILE A 15 71.15 -75.55 -2.11
C ILE A 15 72.43 -75.42 -1.28
N LEU A 16 72.55 -74.39 -0.44
CA LEU A 16 73.69 -74.19 0.45
C LEU A 16 73.77 -75.30 1.52
N VAL A 17 72.62 -75.71 2.09
CA VAL A 17 72.53 -76.85 3.03
C VAL A 17 72.89 -78.17 2.33
N LEU A 18 72.50 -78.35 1.07
CA LEU A 18 72.84 -79.53 0.27
C LEU A 18 74.33 -79.56 -0.08
N ILE A 19 74.93 -78.41 -0.43
CA ILE A 19 76.37 -78.27 -0.66
C ILE A 19 77.15 -78.57 0.62
N LEU A 20 76.68 -78.09 1.78
CA LEU A 20 77.30 -78.41 3.08
C LEU A 20 77.16 -79.89 3.44
N LEU A 21 75.97 -80.48 3.26
CA LEU A 21 75.76 -81.92 3.46
C LEU A 21 76.65 -82.75 2.53
N MET A 22 76.79 -82.36 1.27
CA MET A 22 77.65 -83.03 0.30
C MET A 22 79.13 -82.88 0.66
N TYR A 23 79.55 -81.72 1.16
CA TYR A 23 80.90 -81.49 1.70
C TYR A 23 81.19 -82.40 2.89
N ILE A 24 80.28 -82.50 3.88
CA ILE A 24 80.41 -83.40 5.04
C ILE A 24 80.53 -84.87 4.62
N ILE A 25 79.76 -85.30 3.60
CA ILE A 25 79.79 -86.67 3.08
C ILE A 25 81.14 -86.95 2.37
N LEU A 26 81.71 -85.98 1.67
CA LEU A 26 82.96 -86.12 0.90
C LEU A 26 84.23 -85.95 1.75
N SER A 27 84.22 -85.13 2.80
CA SER A 27 85.41 -84.81 3.60
C SER A 27 85.67 -85.76 4.79
N GLY A 28 84.76 -86.71 5.04
CA GLY A 28 84.79 -87.54 6.24
C GLY A 28 84.26 -86.78 7.48
N PHE A 29 83.68 -87.53 8.43
CA PHE A 29 83.07 -86.98 9.65
C PHE A 29 84.12 -86.33 10.58
N ASP A 30 84.45 -85.07 10.33
CA ASP A 30 85.26 -84.25 11.21
C ASP A 30 84.36 -83.33 12.06
N VAL A 31 84.66 -83.22 13.36
CA VAL A 31 83.93 -82.41 14.35
C VAL A 31 83.76 -80.96 13.85
N TYR A 32 84.77 -80.42 13.17
CA TYR A 32 84.72 -79.07 12.58
C TYR A 32 83.61 -78.89 11.54
N SER A 33 83.29 -79.91 10.75
CA SER A 33 82.25 -79.87 9.71
C SER A 33 80.83 -79.87 10.28
N VAL A 34 80.62 -80.55 11.42
CA VAL A 34 79.34 -80.56 12.15
C VAL A 34 79.08 -79.19 12.79
N PHE A 35 80.09 -78.59 13.43
CA PHE A 35 79.99 -77.23 13.99
C PHE A 35 79.70 -76.18 12.91
N LEU A 36 80.33 -76.29 11.74
CA LEU A 36 80.08 -75.39 10.61
C LEU A 36 78.61 -75.48 10.15
N THR A 37 78.08 -76.69 10.06
CA THR A 37 76.70 -76.94 9.62
C THR A 37 75.67 -76.44 10.61
N ILE A 38 75.89 -76.67 11.91
CA ILE A 38 75.06 -76.11 12.98
C ILE A 38 75.11 -74.57 12.94
N GLY A 39 76.30 -73.98 12.73
CA GLY A 39 76.46 -72.53 12.59
C GLY A 39 75.69 -71.95 11.41
N VAL A 40 75.73 -72.60 10.25
CA VAL A 40 74.96 -72.19 9.06
C VAL A 40 73.45 -72.34 9.29
N LEU A 41 72.99 -73.45 9.88
CA LEU A 41 71.57 -73.66 10.18
C LEU A 41 71.04 -72.66 11.21
N LEU A 42 71.82 -72.35 12.24
CA LEU A 42 71.49 -71.31 13.22
C LEU A 42 71.47 -69.93 12.57
N SER A 43 72.41 -69.62 11.68
CA SER A 43 72.44 -68.35 10.93
C SER A 43 71.25 -68.22 9.98
N CYS A 44 70.89 -69.28 9.24
CA CYS A 44 69.71 -69.31 8.39
C CYS A 44 68.42 -69.18 9.21
N SER A 45 68.31 -69.89 10.33
CA SER A 45 67.15 -69.80 11.24
C SER A 45 67.03 -68.41 11.86
N PHE A 46 68.14 -67.83 12.31
CA PHE A 46 68.19 -66.46 12.83
C PHE A 46 67.79 -65.44 11.76
N ASN A 47 68.31 -65.56 10.53
CA ASN A 47 67.90 -64.72 9.40
C ASN A 47 66.41 -64.88 9.06
N LEU A 48 65.87 -66.10 9.05
CA LEU A 48 64.43 -66.35 8.85
C LEU A 48 63.58 -65.70 9.93
N ILE A 49 63.98 -65.83 11.20
CA ILE A 49 63.28 -65.19 12.33
C ILE A 49 63.35 -63.67 12.20
N LEU A 50 64.50 -63.11 11.85
CA LEU A 50 64.72 -61.67 11.71
C LEU A 50 63.93 -61.09 10.52
N LEU A 51 63.93 -61.81 9.38
CA LEU A 51 63.07 -61.51 8.23
C LEU A 51 61.59 -61.56 8.61
N TYR A 52 61.15 -62.59 9.33
CA TYR A 52 59.76 -62.71 9.76
C TYR A 52 59.34 -61.59 10.73
N ARG A 53 60.24 -61.21 11.66
CA ARG A 53 60.02 -60.10 12.62
C ARG A 53 59.95 -58.73 11.96
N ILE A 54 60.58 -58.50 10.82
CA ILE A 54 60.57 -57.22 10.10
C ILE A 54 59.47 -57.17 9.04
N PHE A 55 59.35 -58.21 8.20
CA PHE A 55 58.46 -58.19 7.04
C PHE A 55 56.98 -58.32 7.38
N ARG A 56 56.63 -59.00 8.49
CA ARG A 56 55.23 -59.15 8.91
C ARG A 56 54.64 -57.81 9.39
N PRO A 57 55.26 -57.08 10.34
CA PRO A 57 54.78 -55.74 10.73
C PRO A 57 54.80 -54.73 9.58
N LEU A 58 55.83 -54.77 8.72
CA LEU A 58 55.91 -53.88 7.56
C LEU A 58 54.77 -54.13 6.55
N LYS A 59 54.36 -55.39 6.37
CA LYS A 59 53.20 -55.75 5.53
C LYS A 59 51.91 -55.20 6.15
N THR A 60 51.71 -55.35 7.46
CA THR A 60 50.54 -54.82 8.17
C THR A 60 50.46 -53.30 8.04
N ILE A 61 51.56 -52.58 8.29
CA ILE A 61 51.61 -51.11 8.12
C ILE A 61 51.30 -50.73 6.67
N SER A 62 51.84 -51.43 5.68
CA SER A 62 51.56 -51.17 4.26
C SER A 62 50.10 -51.39 3.89
N GLU A 63 49.47 -52.46 4.38
CA GLU A 63 48.06 -52.77 4.12
C GLU A 63 47.13 -51.75 4.79
N GLN A 64 47.41 -51.40 6.05
CA GLN A 64 46.66 -50.38 6.78
C GLN A 64 46.84 -48.98 6.16
N THR A 65 48.04 -48.61 5.75
CA THR A 65 48.30 -47.33 5.05
C THR A 65 47.63 -47.30 3.67
N SER A 66 47.50 -48.44 2.99
CA SER A 66 46.79 -48.50 1.71
C SER A 66 45.31 -48.12 1.83
N ARG A 67 44.66 -48.40 2.97
CA ARG A 67 43.25 -48.00 3.21
C ARG A 67 43.09 -46.48 3.31
N MET A 68 44.13 -45.77 3.75
CA MET A 68 44.14 -44.31 3.83
C MET A 68 44.06 -43.65 2.44
N LYS A 69 44.49 -44.35 1.37
CA LYS A 69 44.41 -43.86 -0.01
C LYS A 69 42.98 -43.57 -0.45
N ASP A 70 42.01 -44.34 0.05
CA ASP A 70 40.60 -44.22 -0.30
C ASP A 70 39.85 -43.26 0.65
N GLY A 71 40.58 -42.49 1.46
CA GLY A 71 40.04 -41.51 2.39
C GLY A 71 39.67 -42.08 3.76
N ASP A 72 39.98 -43.35 4.05
CA ASP A 72 39.76 -43.95 5.38
C ASP A 72 40.83 -43.49 6.37
N LEU A 73 40.50 -42.45 7.13
CA LEU A 73 41.33 -41.91 8.20
C LEU A 73 41.00 -42.53 9.56
N THR A 74 40.06 -43.48 9.67
CA THR A 74 39.76 -44.19 10.94
C THR A 74 40.81 -45.26 11.28
N VAL A 75 41.68 -45.59 10.32
CA VAL A 75 42.74 -46.58 10.48
C VAL A 75 43.67 -46.23 11.65
N SER A 76 43.98 -47.23 12.47
CA SER A 76 45.01 -47.18 13.51
C SER A 76 46.12 -48.16 13.14
N LEU A 77 47.35 -47.68 13.02
CA LEU A 77 48.52 -48.52 12.79
C LEU A 77 48.93 -49.19 14.09
N GLU A 78 48.72 -50.51 14.17
CA GLU A 78 49.11 -51.32 15.32
C GLU A 78 50.44 -52.02 15.03
N CYS A 79 51.51 -51.60 15.71
CA CYS A 79 52.82 -52.24 15.60
C CYS A 79 53.36 -52.58 16.99
N ALA A 80 53.41 -53.89 17.30
CA ALA A 80 53.98 -54.40 18.55
C ALA A 80 55.52 -54.39 18.48
N GLY A 81 56.14 -53.24 18.76
CA GLY A 81 57.59 -53.13 18.92
C GLY A 81 58.09 -51.70 19.11
N ASN A 82 59.03 -51.48 20.04
CA ASN A 82 59.69 -50.17 20.27
C ASN A 82 60.81 -49.85 19.26
N ASN A 83 60.78 -50.46 18.07
CA ASN A 83 61.76 -50.25 17.01
C ASN A 83 61.34 -49.10 16.07
N GLU A 84 62.13 -48.85 15.03
CA GLU A 84 61.90 -47.79 14.04
C GLU A 84 60.52 -47.91 13.36
N LEU A 85 60.04 -49.14 13.14
CA LEU A 85 58.71 -49.39 12.56
C LEU A 85 57.59 -48.99 13.53
N GLY A 86 57.76 -49.24 14.83
CA GLY A 86 56.86 -48.74 15.86
C GLY A 86 56.82 -47.21 15.93
N LYS A 87 57.98 -46.55 15.85
CA LYS A 87 58.05 -45.08 15.80
C LYS A 87 57.33 -44.51 14.57
N ILE A 88 57.50 -45.12 13.40
CA ILE A 88 56.79 -44.72 12.17
C ILE A 88 55.27 -44.88 12.33
N ALA A 89 54.81 -46.02 12.87
CA ALA A 89 53.40 -46.25 13.14
C ALA A 89 52.81 -45.18 14.09
N THR A 90 53.51 -44.87 15.18
CA THR A 90 53.11 -43.82 16.13
C THR A 90 53.07 -42.45 15.47
N SER A 91 54.08 -42.05 14.71
CA SER A 91 54.11 -40.75 14.01
C SER A 91 52.98 -40.61 12.98
N ILE A 92 52.68 -41.68 12.22
CA ILE A 92 51.55 -41.68 11.29
C ILE A 92 50.22 -41.60 12.04
N ASN A 93 50.06 -42.34 13.15
CA ASN A 93 48.85 -42.23 13.99
C ASN A 93 48.66 -40.82 14.55
N SER A 94 49.73 -40.15 15.00
CA SER A 94 49.65 -38.75 15.41
C SER A 94 49.27 -37.83 14.26
N ALA A 95 49.83 -38.02 13.06
CA ALA A 95 49.46 -37.24 11.88
C ALA A 95 47.99 -37.46 11.48
N LEU A 96 47.50 -38.70 11.57
CA LEU A 96 46.09 -39.01 11.36
C LEU A 96 45.22 -38.29 12.39
N GLU A 97 45.57 -38.30 13.67
CA GLU A 97 44.80 -37.62 14.71
C GLU A 97 44.73 -36.10 14.49
N TYR A 98 45.84 -35.48 14.09
CA TYR A 98 45.85 -34.08 13.67
C TYR A 98 44.97 -33.82 12.45
N LEU A 99 45.01 -34.70 11.43
CA LEU A 99 44.15 -34.60 10.25
C LEU A 99 42.67 -34.75 10.62
N ARG A 100 42.30 -35.69 11.49
CA ARG A 100 40.92 -35.85 11.99
C ARG A 100 40.44 -34.58 12.70
N THR A 101 41.29 -34.00 13.54
CA THR A 101 40.97 -32.76 14.28
C THR A 101 40.80 -31.58 13.31
N LEU A 102 41.70 -31.41 12.35
CA LEU A 102 41.61 -30.36 11.33
C LEU A 102 40.36 -30.51 10.46
N LEU A 103 40.06 -31.72 9.98
CA LEU A 103 38.85 -31.97 9.18
C LEU A 103 37.57 -31.76 10.00
N GLY A 104 37.58 -32.12 11.29
CA GLY A 104 36.50 -31.79 12.22
C GLY A 104 36.28 -30.29 12.38
N LEU A 105 37.37 -29.52 12.57
CA LEU A 105 37.31 -28.06 12.62
C LEU A 105 36.77 -27.47 11.32
N VAL A 106 37.30 -27.88 10.16
CA VAL A 106 36.82 -27.39 8.84
C VAL A 106 35.33 -27.70 8.66
N THR A 107 34.86 -28.88 9.09
CA THR A 107 33.44 -29.24 9.01
C THR A 107 32.57 -28.34 9.88
N ASN A 108 33.00 -28.05 11.11
CA ASN A 108 32.26 -27.17 12.02
C ASN A 108 32.24 -25.73 11.51
N GLU A 109 33.37 -25.21 11.06
CA GLU A 109 33.47 -23.84 10.49
C GLU A 109 32.64 -23.71 9.23
N ALA A 110 32.66 -24.70 8.33
CA ALA A 110 31.81 -24.71 7.15
C ALA A 110 30.32 -24.72 7.51
N ALA A 111 29.92 -25.50 8.52
CA ALA A 111 28.54 -25.52 9.01
C ALA A 111 28.13 -24.16 9.60
N GLU A 112 29.02 -23.50 10.34
CA GLU A 112 28.76 -22.18 10.92
C GLU A 112 28.65 -21.10 9.84
N VAL A 113 29.53 -21.11 8.83
CA VAL A 113 29.47 -20.21 7.66
C VAL A 113 28.16 -20.41 6.90
N SER A 114 27.74 -21.66 6.68
CA SER A 114 26.47 -21.97 6.03
C SER A 114 25.28 -21.40 6.81
N LYS A 115 25.24 -21.65 8.13
CA LYS A 115 24.20 -21.12 9.03
C LYS A 115 24.13 -19.58 8.99
N LYS A 116 25.27 -18.91 9.20
CA LYS A 116 25.34 -17.44 9.17
C LYS A 116 24.96 -16.87 7.80
N SER A 117 25.31 -17.55 6.71
CA SER A 117 24.93 -17.14 5.36
C SER A 117 23.41 -17.16 5.16
N VAL A 118 22.72 -18.17 5.70
CA VAL A 118 21.24 -18.26 5.68
C VAL A 118 20.62 -17.14 6.52
N GLU A 119 21.18 -16.83 7.70
CA GLU A 119 20.71 -15.72 8.54
C GLU A 119 20.86 -14.37 7.82
N ILE A 120 22.01 -14.09 7.19
CA ILE A 120 22.21 -12.84 6.43
C ILE A 120 21.30 -12.78 5.20
N ALA A 121 21.05 -13.90 4.53
CA ALA A 121 20.09 -13.95 3.42
C ALA A 121 18.68 -13.56 3.88
N SER A 122 18.23 -14.06 5.04
CA SER A 122 16.95 -13.67 5.62
C SER A 122 16.90 -12.18 6.01
N VAL A 123 17.99 -11.63 6.54
CA VAL A 123 18.08 -10.19 6.85
C VAL A 123 18.01 -9.37 5.57
N SER A 124 18.71 -9.80 4.51
CA SER A 124 18.72 -9.13 3.20
C SER A 124 17.33 -9.08 2.57
N ASP A 125 16.57 -10.17 2.66
CA ASP A 125 15.15 -10.19 2.23
C ASP A 125 14.29 -9.21 3.03
N GLY A 126 14.51 -9.14 4.35
CA GLY A 126 13.87 -8.15 5.22
C GLY A 126 14.19 -6.71 4.78
N THR A 127 15.47 -6.40 4.58
CA THR A 127 15.93 -5.09 4.14
C THR A 127 15.39 -4.73 2.76
N SER A 128 15.32 -5.69 1.82
CA SER A 128 14.75 -5.46 0.48
C SER A 128 13.28 -5.04 0.57
N ARG A 129 12.51 -5.65 1.47
CA ARG A 129 11.11 -5.26 1.73
C ARG A 129 11.02 -3.85 2.31
N ASP A 130 11.90 -3.49 3.24
CA ASP A 130 11.90 -2.18 3.88
C ASP A 130 12.29 -1.06 2.89
N ILE A 131 13.27 -1.31 1.99
CA ILE A 131 13.62 -0.38 0.90
C ILE A 131 12.43 -0.13 -0.04
N ARG A 132 11.61 -1.15 -0.29
CA ARG A 132 10.39 -0.98 -1.10
C ARG A 132 9.36 -0.09 -0.40
N LEU A 133 9.17 -0.25 0.91
CA LEU A 133 8.30 0.63 1.69
C LEU A 133 8.81 2.08 1.67
N ILE A 134 10.13 2.27 1.78
CA ILE A 134 10.76 3.59 1.64
C ILE A 134 10.48 4.17 0.24
N SER A 135 10.63 3.37 -0.82
CA SER A 135 10.38 3.82 -2.19
C SER A 135 8.92 4.27 -2.41
N MET A 136 7.97 3.55 -1.84
CA MET A 136 6.55 3.94 -1.87
C MET A 136 6.31 5.25 -1.11
N ALA A 137 6.88 5.40 0.08
CA ALA A 137 6.77 6.62 0.87
C ALA A 137 7.42 7.84 0.17
N VAL A 138 8.55 7.64 -0.50
CA VAL A 138 9.22 8.68 -1.30
C VAL A 138 8.35 9.12 -2.48
N ALA A 139 7.69 8.17 -3.17
CA ALA A 139 6.79 8.49 -4.27
C ALA A 139 5.55 9.26 -3.80
N GLU A 140 4.97 8.88 -2.65
CA GLU A 140 3.85 9.59 -2.03
C GLU A 140 4.24 11.01 -1.62
N LEU A 141 5.41 11.18 -0.97
CA LEU A 141 5.97 12.49 -0.62
C LEU A 141 6.23 13.36 -1.85
N ALA A 142 6.72 12.78 -2.95
CA ALA A 142 6.97 13.52 -4.19
C ALA A 142 5.65 14.04 -4.79
N SER A 143 4.60 13.21 -4.80
CA SER A 143 3.26 13.63 -5.23
C SER A 143 2.71 14.73 -4.32
N GLY A 144 2.84 14.57 -2.99
CA GLY A 144 2.40 15.57 -2.02
C GLY A 144 3.13 16.90 -2.16
N ALA A 145 4.43 16.88 -2.47
CA ALA A 145 5.21 18.09 -2.74
C ALA A 145 4.72 18.82 -4.01
N GLN A 146 4.45 18.09 -5.10
CA GLN A 146 3.89 18.67 -6.32
C GLN A 146 2.50 19.28 -6.10
N GLU A 147 1.63 18.57 -5.39
CA GLU A 147 0.29 19.06 -5.04
C GLU A 147 0.36 20.31 -4.17
N THR A 148 1.22 20.32 -3.16
CA THR A 148 1.45 21.48 -2.29
C THR A 148 1.96 22.69 -3.10
N GLY A 149 2.85 22.47 -4.06
CA GLY A 149 3.31 23.52 -4.98
C GLY A 149 2.17 24.09 -5.83
N ALA A 150 1.29 23.24 -6.36
CA ALA A 150 0.11 23.67 -7.12
C ALA A 150 -0.89 24.46 -6.25
N ILE A 151 -1.12 24.02 -5.01
CA ILE A 151 -1.96 24.73 -4.04
C ILE A 151 -1.37 26.11 -3.73
N ALA A 152 -0.06 26.20 -3.50
CA ALA A 152 0.62 27.47 -3.26
C ALA A 152 0.48 28.42 -4.47
N GLN A 153 0.66 27.93 -5.69
CA GLN A 153 0.48 28.75 -6.90
C GLN A 153 -0.96 29.28 -7.05
N ASN A 154 -1.96 28.45 -6.74
CA ASN A 154 -3.36 28.87 -6.77
C ASN A 154 -3.66 29.90 -5.68
N ALA A 155 -3.15 29.66 -4.46
CA ALA A 155 -3.27 30.60 -3.35
C ALA A 155 -2.62 31.94 -3.69
N ALA A 156 -1.46 31.97 -4.33
CA ALA A 156 -0.81 33.21 -4.79
C ALA A 156 -1.74 34.00 -5.72
N SER A 157 -2.30 33.34 -6.75
CA SER A 157 -3.23 33.98 -7.68
C SER A 157 -4.49 34.50 -6.99
N LYS A 158 -5.02 33.79 -6.00
CA LYS A 158 -6.19 34.23 -5.23
C LYS A 158 -5.86 35.41 -4.31
N THR A 159 -4.68 35.41 -3.71
CA THR A 159 -4.19 36.52 -2.90
C THR A 159 -3.99 37.79 -3.74
N ASP A 160 -3.45 37.66 -4.95
CA ASP A 160 -3.38 38.76 -5.92
C ASP A 160 -4.78 39.33 -6.24
N GLN A 161 -5.76 38.46 -6.50
CA GLN A 161 -7.16 38.88 -6.75
C GLN A 161 -7.74 39.63 -5.55
N VAL A 162 -7.46 39.19 -4.32
CA VAL A 162 -7.91 39.87 -3.10
C VAL A 162 -7.25 41.25 -2.98
N SER A 163 -5.95 41.37 -3.26
CA SER A 163 -5.24 42.64 -3.23
C SER A 163 -5.79 43.63 -4.26
N GLU A 164 -6.07 43.16 -5.48
CA GLU A 164 -6.67 43.97 -6.53
C GLU A 164 -8.09 44.43 -6.17
N LEU A 165 -8.91 43.54 -5.62
CA LEU A 165 -10.26 43.87 -5.16
C LEU A 165 -10.24 44.89 -4.01
N ALA A 166 -9.30 44.75 -3.07
CA ALA A 166 -9.12 45.71 -1.98
C ALA A 166 -8.78 47.10 -2.52
N LYS A 167 -7.83 47.20 -3.46
CA LYS A 167 -7.48 48.46 -4.15
C LYS A 167 -8.66 49.05 -4.92
N SER A 168 -9.41 48.24 -5.65
CA SER A 168 -10.59 48.71 -6.39
C SER A 168 -11.69 49.20 -5.44
N THR A 169 -11.84 48.57 -4.28
CA THR A 169 -12.80 48.99 -3.25
C THR A 169 -12.39 50.33 -2.65
N ALA A 170 -11.11 50.49 -2.30
CA ALA A 170 -10.57 51.76 -1.80
C ALA A 170 -10.79 52.91 -2.80
N ALA A 171 -10.50 52.70 -4.08
CA ALA A 171 -10.75 53.70 -5.13
C ALA A 171 -12.26 54.04 -5.28
N GLY A 172 -13.14 53.03 -5.17
CA GLY A 172 -14.59 53.25 -5.19
C GLY A 172 -15.10 54.07 -4.00
N LEU A 173 -14.53 53.84 -2.81
CA LEU A 173 -14.85 54.60 -1.59
C LEU A 173 -14.37 56.04 -1.68
N GLU A 174 -13.21 56.29 -2.29
CA GLU A 174 -12.71 57.64 -2.52
C GLU A 174 -13.68 58.46 -3.39
N SER A 175 -14.20 57.84 -4.46
CA SER A 175 -15.25 58.44 -5.30
C SER A 175 -16.55 58.69 -4.55
N LEU A 176 -17.01 57.73 -3.71
CA LEU A 176 -18.20 57.91 -2.88
C LEU A 176 -18.03 59.03 -1.85
N LEU A 177 -16.87 59.15 -1.22
CA LEU A 177 -16.57 60.25 -0.30
C LEU A 177 -16.66 61.60 -1.03
N GLN A 178 -16.16 61.70 -2.26
CA GLN A 178 -16.29 62.90 -3.07
C GLN A 178 -17.77 63.22 -3.39
N ILE A 179 -18.57 62.22 -3.76
CA ILE A 179 -20.01 62.39 -4.02
C ILE A 179 -20.73 62.85 -2.75
N THR A 180 -20.47 62.22 -1.59
CA THR A 180 -21.09 62.64 -0.32
C THR A 180 -20.77 64.09 0.02
N GLN A 181 -19.53 64.54 -0.24
CA GLN A 181 -19.15 65.95 -0.05
C GLN A 181 -19.97 66.90 -0.96
N GLN A 182 -20.24 66.51 -2.21
CA GLN A 182 -21.10 67.28 -3.12
C GLN A 182 -22.56 67.32 -2.66
N ILE A 183 -23.08 66.22 -2.08
CA ILE A 183 -24.43 66.19 -1.53
C ILE A 183 -24.54 67.11 -0.31
N VAL A 184 -23.54 67.12 0.59
CA VAL A 184 -23.50 68.06 1.73
C VAL A 184 -23.62 69.51 1.26
N GLU A 185 -22.86 69.87 0.22
CA GLU A 185 -22.91 71.21 -0.38
C GLU A 185 -24.30 71.53 -0.96
N SER A 186 -24.90 70.58 -1.68
CA SER A 186 -26.24 70.74 -2.27
C SER A 186 -27.33 70.90 -1.21
N VAL A 187 -27.24 70.15 -0.11
CA VAL A 187 -28.14 70.23 1.04
C VAL A 187 -27.99 71.55 1.77
N HIS A 188 -26.75 72.05 1.91
CA HIS A 188 -26.48 73.37 2.47
C HIS A 188 -27.16 74.47 1.63
N GLN A 189 -26.96 74.46 0.31
CA GLN A 189 -27.58 75.41 -0.61
C GLN A 189 -29.12 75.31 -0.59
N GLY A 190 -29.66 74.10 -0.50
CA GLY A 190 -31.10 73.85 -0.35
C GLY A 190 -31.67 74.44 0.95
N SER A 191 -30.99 74.23 2.08
CA SER A 191 -31.37 74.79 3.38
C SER A 191 -31.33 76.31 3.38
N GLU A 192 -30.30 76.94 2.78
CA GLU A 192 -30.25 78.40 2.61
C GLU A 192 -31.41 78.93 1.76
N ALA A 193 -31.75 78.25 0.66
CA ALA A 193 -32.86 78.64 -0.20
C ALA A 193 -34.21 78.55 0.53
N ILE A 194 -34.44 77.50 1.32
CA ILE A 194 -35.62 77.38 2.19
C ILE A 194 -35.64 78.47 3.27
N GLY A 195 -34.49 78.80 3.88
CA GLY A 195 -34.37 79.90 4.82
C GLY A 195 -34.76 81.25 4.20
N ARG A 196 -34.32 81.53 2.96
CA ARG A 196 -34.74 82.72 2.20
C ARG A 196 -36.25 82.71 1.92
N SER A 197 -36.80 81.59 1.46
CA SER A 197 -38.25 81.44 1.22
C SER A 197 -39.07 81.69 2.48
N ARG A 198 -38.61 81.20 3.65
CA ARG A 198 -39.26 81.46 4.94
C ARG A 198 -39.38 82.94 5.25
N ASN A 199 -38.29 83.69 5.03
CA ASN A 199 -38.27 85.14 5.27
C ASN A 199 -39.25 85.87 4.33
N ILE A 200 -39.29 85.50 3.05
CA ILE A 200 -40.22 86.08 2.07
C ILE A 200 -41.68 85.80 2.47
N VAL A 201 -42.01 84.54 2.79
CA VAL A 201 -43.38 84.17 3.18
C VAL A 201 -43.82 84.90 4.46
N ASN A 202 -42.92 85.06 5.44
CA ASN A 202 -43.20 85.84 6.65
C ASN A 202 -43.45 87.33 6.35
N GLU A 203 -42.70 87.92 5.42
CA GLU A 203 -42.90 89.31 4.99
C GLU A 203 -44.24 89.50 4.28
N ILE A 204 -44.62 88.57 3.40
CA ILE A 204 -45.93 88.56 2.74
C ILE A 204 -47.04 88.37 3.77
N ALA A 205 -46.86 87.50 4.77
CA ALA A 205 -47.81 87.28 5.86
C ALA A 205 -48.02 88.55 6.70
N ALA A 206 -46.94 89.28 7.02
CA ALA A 206 -47.05 90.56 7.71
C ALA A 206 -47.80 91.61 6.86
N THR A 207 -47.58 91.62 5.55
CA THR A 207 -48.26 92.53 4.61
C THR A 207 -49.75 92.19 4.46
N ALA A 208 -50.10 90.91 4.36
CA ALA A 208 -51.49 90.45 4.30
C ALA A 208 -52.24 90.85 5.59
N GLN A 209 -51.64 90.62 6.76
CA GLN A 209 -52.19 91.03 8.05
C GLN A 209 -52.40 92.56 8.14
N TYR A 210 -51.45 93.35 7.63
CA TYR A 210 -51.58 94.80 7.54
C TYR A 210 -52.79 95.21 6.67
N ASN A 211 -52.98 94.56 5.52
CA ASN A 211 -54.09 94.85 4.61
C ASN A 211 -55.46 94.44 5.16
N VAL A 212 -55.56 93.32 5.90
CA VAL A 212 -56.78 92.95 6.65
C VAL A 212 -57.16 94.09 7.62
N ARG A 213 -56.18 94.60 8.39
CA ARG A 213 -56.41 95.71 9.32
C ARG A 213 -56.85 97.00 8.60
N LEU A 214 -56.16 97.38 7.53
CA LEU A 214 -56.49 98.59 6.74
C LEU A 214 -57.89 98.48 6.11
N GLY A 215 -58.25 97.31 5.60
CA GLY A 215 -59.60 97.03 5.10
C GLY A 215 -60.67 97.20 6.19
N GLY A 216 -60.38 96.74 7.42
CA GLY A 216 -61.24 96.97 8.58
C GLY A 216 -61.43 98.46 8.92
N GLU A 217 -60.34 99.25 8.90
CA GLU A 217 -60.39 100.70 9.11
C GLU A 217 -61.19 101.42 8.02
N LEU A 218 -60.97 101.07 6.75
CA LEU A 218 -61.72 101.60 5.60
C LEU A 218 -63.20 101.27 5.69
N LYS A 219 -63.54 100.05 6.13
CA LYS A 219 -64.92 99.64 6.40
C LYS A 219 -65.54 100.54 7.46
N GLY A 220 -64.86 100.78 8.57
CA GLY A 220 -65.30 101.68 9.63
C GLY A 220 -65.58 103.11 9.14
N LYS A 221 -64.61 103.73 8.44
CA LYS A 221 -64.78 105.07 7.88
C LYS A 221 -65.91 105.15 6.86
N SER A 222 -66.08 104.14 6.02
CA SER A 222 -67.17 104.08 5.04
C SER A 222 -68.54 103.94 5.70
N GLN A 223 -68.63 103.24 6.84
CA GLN A 223 -69.84 103.18 7.66
C GLN A 223 -70.18 104.54 8.27
N GLU A 224 -69.18 105.30 8.75
CA GLU A 224 -69.39 106.68 9.22
C GLU A 224 -69.94 107.58 8.10
N VAL A 225 -69.39 107.49 6.88
CA VAL A 225 -69.91 108.22 5.72
C VAL A 225 -71.38 107.87 5.44
N ARG A 226 -71.74 106.58 5.50
CA ARG A 226 -73.13 106.14 5.33
C ARG A 226 -74.07 106.74 6.38
N GLU A 227 -73.64 106.85 7.64
CA GLU A 227 -74.44 107.51 8.68
C GLU A 227 -74.59 109.02 8.43
N ILE A 228 -73.54 109.69 7.94
CA ILE A 228 -73.61 111.10 7.50
C ILE A 228 -74.62 111.24 6.34
N ILE A 229 -74.61 110.32 5.38
CA ILE A 229 -75.56 110.34 4.26
C ILE A 229 -77.01 110.11 4.71
N LYS A 230 -77.24 109.22 5.69
CA LYS A 230 -78.57 109.09 6.32
C LYS A 230 -79.02 110.39 6.98
N LEU A 231 -78.11 111.09 7.67
CA LEU A 231 -78.38 112.40 8.26
C LEU A 231 -78.67 113.46 7.18
N ILE A 232 -77.93 113.48 6.08
CA ILE A 232 -78.20 114.40 4.95
C ILE A 232 -79.57 114.10 4.34
N ASN A 233 -79.93 112.83 4.18
CA ASN A 233 -81.26 112.44 3.70
C ASN A 233 -82.37 112.87 4.66
N SER A 234 -82.17 112.77 5.98
CA SER A 234 -83.15 113.24 6.97
C SER A 234 -83.26 114.77 6.97
N ILE A 235 -82.14 115.49 6.91
CA ILE A 235 -82.11 116.96 6.82
C ILE A 235 -82.81 117.41 5.53
N THR A 236 -82.46 116.86 4.36
CA THR A 236 -83.10 117.25 3.09
C THR A 236 -84.58 116.87 3.03
N ALA A 237 -85.03 115.81 3.70
CA ALA A 237 -86.46 115.53 3.88
C ALA A 237 -87.14 116.61 4.72
N GLN A 238 -86.50 117.03 5.81
CA GLN A 238 -87.00 118.07 6.71
C GLN A 238 -86.98 119.46 6.06
N THR A 239 -85.92 119.82 5.33
CA THR A 239 -85.79 121.06 4.56
C THR A 239 -86.82 121.12 3.45
N ASN A 240 -87.10 120.00 2.76
CA ASN A 240 -88.15 119.92 1.75
C ASN A 240 -89.55 120.13 2.35
N LEU A 241 -89.81 119.64 3.57
CA LEU A 241 -91.05 119.89 4.31
C LEU A 241 -91.17 121.34 4.80
N LEU A 242 -90.08 121.93 5.29
CA LEU A 242 -90.02 123.34 5.69
C LEU A 242 -90.22 124.26 4.49
N ALA A 243 -89.59 123.94 3.35
CA ALA A 243 -89.75 124.66 2.10
C ALA A 243 -91.18 124.54 1.56
N LEU A 244 -91.81 123.36 1.67
CA LEU A 244 -93.22 123.17 1.33
C LEU A 244 -94.13 124.05 2.21
N ASN A 245 -93.90 124.07 3.53
CA ASN A 245 -94.66 124.92 4.44
C ASN A 245 -94.45 126.42 4.15
N ALA A 246 -93.22 126.82 3.82
CA ALA A 246 -92.90 128.20 3.42
C ALA A 246 -93.53 128.58 2.07
N ALA A 247 -93.59 127.67 1.11
CA ALA A 247 -94.28 127.86 -0.18
C ALA A 247 -95.80 128.01 0.01
N ILE A 248 -96.39 127.23 0.92
CA ILE A 248 -97.80 127.35 1.32
C ILE A 248 -98.08 128.72 1.95
N GLU A 249 -97.25 129.18 2.89
CA GLU A 249 -97.47 130.46 3.58
C GLU A 249 -97.17 131.67 2.66
N ALA A 250 -96.23 131.54 1.73
CA ALA A 250 -95.99 132.53 0.67
C ALA A 250 -97.17 132.64 -0.31
N ALA A 251 -97.85 131.53 -0.64
CA ALA A 251 -99.09 131.56 -1.42
C ALA A 251 -100.25 132.24 -0.68
N ARG A 252 -100.22 132.24 0.67
CA ARG A 252 -101.24 132.86 1.54
C ARG A 252 -101.10 134.38 1.67
N ALA A 253 -99.88 134.93 1.50
CA ALA A 253 -99.58 136.37 1.61
C ALA A 253 -99.91 137.21 0.36
N GLY A 254 -100.49 136.62 -0.69
CA GLY A 254 -100.94 137.35 -1.90
C GLY A 254 -99.81 138.06 -2.66
N GLU A 255 -100.10 139.20 -3.32
CA GLU A 255 -99.16 139.93 -4.20
C GLU A 255 -97.81 140.29 -3.53
N GLN A 256 -97.74 140.39 -2.19
CA GLN A 256 -96.50 140.67 -1.45
C GLN A 256 -95.61 139.44 -1.20
N GLY A 257 -96.14 138.22 -1.37
CA GLY A 257 -95.45 136.94 -1.12
C GLY A 257 -94.76 136.32 -2.34
N ARG A 258 -94.93 136.90 -3.54
CA ARG A 258 -94.42 136.35 -4.81
C ARG A 258 -92.91 136.09 -4.81
N GLY A 259 -92.11 137.01 -4.23
CA GLY A 259 -90.66 136.82 -4.12
C GLY A 259 -90.26 135.68 -3.16
N PHE A 260 -91.01 135.50 -2.07
CA PHE A 260 -90.78 134.43 -1.09
C PHE A 260 -91.20 133.05 -1.62
N ALA A 261 -92.25 132.95 -2.42
CA ALA A 261 -92.69 131.69 -3.03
C ALA A 261 -91.63 131.13 -4.00
N VAL A 262 -90.96 132.00 -4.76
CA VAL A 262 -89.84 131.60 -5.65
C VAL A 262 -88.68 131.05 -4.83
N VAL A 263 -88.30 131.70 -3.72
CA VAL A 263 -87.22 131.22 -2.85
C VAL A 263 -87.59 129.90 -2.18
N ALA A 264 -88.84 129.73 -1.73
CA ALA A 264 -89.29 128.48 -1.11
C ALA A 264 -89.32 127.30 -2.11
N GLU A 265 -89.75 127.53 -3.35
CA GLU A 265 -89.69 126.50 -4.40
C GLU A 265 -88.25 126.16 -4.80
N GLU A 266 -87.35 127.16 -4.86
CA GLU A 266 -85.92 126.94 -5.12
C GLU A 266 -85.25 126.13 -3.99
N VAL A 267 -85.59 126.39 -2.72
CA VAL A 267 -85.09 125.61 -1.58
C VAL A 267 -85.66 124.18 -1.59
N ARG A 268 -86.90 123.99 -2.03
CA ARG A 268 -87.53 122.68 -2.21
C ARG A 268 -86.84 121.87 -3.30
N GLU A 269 -86.57 122.50 -4.45
CA GLU A 269 -85.84 121.89 -5.55
C GLU A 269 -84.41 121.54 -5.14
N LEU A 270 -83.72 122.44 -4.43
CA LEU A 270 -82.38 122.21 -3.89
C LEU A 270 -82.37 121.02 -2.90
N ALA A 271 -83.38 120.90 -2.04
CA ALA A 271 -83.53 119.80 -1.10
C ALA A 271 -83.79 118.46 -1.84
N ASN A 272 -84.59 118.44 -2.90
CA ASN A 272 -84.80 117.25 -3.74
C ASN A 272 -83.53 116.87 -4.52
N ARG A 273 -82.81 117.83 -5.10
CA ARG A 273 -81.51 117.60 -5.77
C ARG A 273 -80.47 117.06 -4.80
N SER A 274 -80.44 117.59 -3.58
CA SER A 274 -79.54 117.12 -2.51
C SER A 274 -79.90 115.72 -2.02
N ARG A 275 -81.20 115.39 -1.92
CA ARG A 275 -81.67 114.03 -1.60
C ARG A 275 -81.28 113.03 -2.69
N HIS A 276 -81.44 113.40 -3.97
CA HIS A 276 -81.04 112.54 -5.09
C HIS A 276 -79.53 112.30 -5.10
N ALA A 277 -78.72 113.36 -4.95
CA ALA A 277 -77.26 113.26 -4.85
C ALA A 277 -76.82 112.42 -3.64
N ALA A 278 -77.45 112.61 -2.47
CA ALA A 278 -77.20 111.79 -1.28
C ALA A 278 -77.58 110.31 -1.49
N GLY A 279 -78.66 110.03 -2.23
CA GLY A 279 -79.03 108.67 -2.65
C GLY A 279 -77.97 108.01 -3.54
N GLN A 280 -77.44 108.74 -4.54
CA GLN A 280 -76.35 108.24 -5.39
C GLN A 280 -75.06 107.99 -4.59
N ILE A 281 -74.72 108.87 -3.63
CA ILE A 281 -73.58 108.65 -2.74
C ILE A 281 -73.83 107.43 -1.83
N ASN A 282 -75.06 107.23 -1.36
CA ASN A 282 -75.41 106.04 -0.57
C ASN A 282 -75.18 104.74 -1.36
N GLU A 283 -75.60 104.68 -2.63
CA GLU A 283 -75.35 103.53 -3.51
C GLU A 283 -73.84 103.27 -3.72
N ILE A 284 -73.07 104.34 -3.94
CA ILE A 284 -71.60 104.25 -4.08
C ILE A 284 -70.95 103.75 -2.77
N VAL A 285 -71.40 104.22 -1.60
CA VAL A 285 -70.88 103.79 -0.29
C VAL A 285 -71.27 102.34 0.02
N GLU A 286 -72.48 101.90 -0.32
CA GLU A 286 -72.88 100.49 -0.19
C GLU A 286 -72.03 99.59 -1.10
N SER A 287 -71.78 100.00 -2.35
CA SER A 287 -70.86 99.29 -3.25
C SER A 287 -69.44 99.24 -2.66
N MET A 288 -68.91 100.36 -2.16
CA MET A 288 -67.58 100.39 -1.50
C MET A 288 -67.52 99.48 -0.28
N LEU A 289 -68.56 99.43 0.57
CA LEU A 289 -68.60 98.55 1.73
C LEU A 289 -68.58 97.07 1.32
N SER A 290 -69.25 96.73 0.22
CA SER A 290 -69.20 95.38 -0.37
C SER A 290 -67.80 95.05 -0.90
N ASP A 291 -67.21 95.95 -1.68
CA ASP A 291 -65.85 95.78 -2.25
C ASP A 291 -64.79 95.65 -1.15
N ILE A 292 -64.86 96.49 -0.10
CA ILE A 292 -64.00 96.38 1.08
C ILE A 292 -64.18 95.02 1.76
N GLY A 293 -65.42 94.52 1.85
CA GLY A 293 -65.70 93.19 2.36
C GLY A 293 -65.01 92.09 1.55
N HIS A 294 -65.09 92.15 0.23
CA HIS A 294 -64.39 91.21 -0.66
C HIS A 294 -62.87 91.28 -0.51
N VAL A 295 -62.30 92.48 -0.38
CA VAL A 295 -60.86 92.68 -0.17
C VAL A 295 -60.39 92.09 1.17
N VAL A 296 -61.14 92.31 2.26
CA VAL A 296 -60.81 91.74 3.58
C VAL A 296 -60.82 90.22 3.53
N VAL A 297 -61.88 89.62 2.97
CA VAL A 297 -61.98 88.15 2.84
C VAL A 297 -60.82 87.58 2.00
N ALA A 298 -60.47 88.24 0.89
CA ALA A 298 -59.35 87.80 0.05
C ALA A 298 -58.01 87.81 0.80
N PHE A 299 -57.75 88.82 1.64
CA PHE A 299 -56.54 88.88 2.46
C PHE A 299 -56.57 87.91 3.66
N GLU A 300 -57.74 87.61 4.24
CA GLU A 300 -57.89 86.56 5.26
C GLU A 300 -57.58 85.17 4.68
N THR A 301 -58.10 84.84 3.50
CA THR A 301 -57.76 83.59 2.79
C THR A 301 -56.28 83.54 2.40
N THR A 302 -55.69 84.68 2.02
CA THR A 302 -54.25 84.79 1.76
C THR A 302 -53.43 84.52 3.03
N GLN A 303 -53.86 85.04 4.18
CA GLN A 303 -53.21 84.80 5.47
C GLN A 303 -53.24 83.32 5.87
N GLU A 304 -54.38 82.66 5.69
CA GLU A 304 -54.52 81.22 5.94
C GLU A 304 -53.57 80.40 5.05
N SER A 305 -53.54 80.71 3.75
CA SER A 305 -52.66 80.06 2.78
C SER A 305 -51.17 80.27 3.12
N LEU A 306 -50.81 81.44 3.63
CA LEU A 306 -49.43 81.74 4.06
C LEU A 306 -49.04 80.99 5.33
N ASN A 307 -49.95 80.81 6.28
CA ASN A 307 -49.69 79.99 7.47
C ASN A 307 -49.39 78.52 7.07
N THR A 308 -50.16 77.97 6.14
CA THR A 308 -49.86 76.65 5.54
C THR A 308 -48.49 76.66 4.85
N GLY A 309 -48.18 77.72 4.09
CA GLY A 309 -46.88 77.90 3.44
C GLY A 309 -45.69 77.92 4.42
N VAL A 310 -45.81 78.61 5.56
CA VAL A 310 -44.79 78.61 6.62
C VAL A 310 -44.60 77.22 7.21
N HIS A 311 -45.69 76.48 7.41
CA HIS A 311 -45.63 75.11 7.92
C HIS A 311 -44.87 74.19 6.94
N THR A 312 -45.24 74.19 5.66
CA THR A 312 -44.56 73.39 4.62
C THR A 312 -43.08 73.76 4.47
N ILE A 313 -42.72 75.04 4.59
CA ILE A 313 -41.32 75.49 4.58
C ILE A 313 -40.55 74.96 5.80
N THR A 314 -41.20 74.88 6.96
CA THR A 314 -40.58 74.35 8.18
C THR A 314 -40.34 72.84 8.04
N GLU A 315 -41.34 72.08 7.57
CA GLU A 315 -41.19 70.64 7.28
C GLU A 315 -40.08 70.37 6.25
N ALA A 316 -39.98 71.20 5.20
CA ALA A 316 -38.91 71.10 4.22
C ALA A 316 -37.53 71.37 4.85
N ASN A 317 -37.42 72.36 5.74
CA ASN A 317 -36.17 72.65 6.45
C ASN A 317 -35.76 71.50 7.37
N ASP A 318 -36.70 70.91 8.10
CA ASP A 318 -36.45 69.76 8.97
C ASP A 318 -36.00 68.54 8.14
N SER A 319 -36.63 68.32 6.99
CA SER A 319 -36.21 67.27 6.04
C SER A 319 -34.77 67.47 5.55
N PHE A 320 -34.34 68.71 5.26
CA PHE A 320 -32.94 68.98 4.91
C PHE A 320 -31.97 68.74 6.08
N ALA A 321 -32.39 69.02 7.32
CA ALA A 321 -31.59 68.73 8.50
C ALA A 321 -31.39 67.23 8.71
N ASP A 322 -32.43 66.43 8.49
CA ASP A 322 -32.38 64.96 8.55
C ASP A 322 -31.47 64.39 7.45
N ILE A 323 -31.62 64.87 6.20
CA ILE A 323 -30.74 64.46 5.08
C ILE A 323 -29.28 64.74 5.41
N ARG A 324 -28.96 65.92 5.97
CA ARG A 324 -27.59 66.24 6.40
C ARG A 324 -27.06 65.26 7.44
N SER A 325 -27.88 64.92 8.44
CA SER A 325 -27.52 63.96 9.49
C SER A 325 -27.22 62.58 8.91
N ASP A 326 -28.02 62.11 7.96
CA ASP A 326 -27.85 60.80 7.33
C ASP A 326 -26.64 60.75 6.38
N ILE A 327 -26.28 61.87 5.74
CA ILE A 327 -25.05 61.97 4.95
C ILE A 327 -23.80 61.91 5.83
N GLU A 328 -23.80 62.57 7.00
CA GLU A 328 -22.68 62.49 7.95
C GLU A 328 -22.50 61.08 8.49
N LYS A 329 -23.59 60.38 8.83
CA LYS A 329 -23.53 58.95 9.20
C LYS A 329 -22.96 58.11 8.05
N SER A 330 -23.39 58.36 6.82
CA SER A 330 -22.92 57.66 5.62
C SER A 330 -21.42 57.89 5.40
N ARG A 331 -20.94 59.13 5.56
CA ARG A 331 -19.52 59.49 5.46
C ARG A 331 -18.68 58.74 6.49
N ASN A 332 -19.11 58.69 7.76
CA ASN A 332 -18.39 57.94 8.80
C ASN A 332 -18.31 56.44 8.47
N LYS A 333 -19.40 55.86 7.94
CA LYS A 333 -19.41 54.46 7.53
C LYS A 333 -18.48 54.20 6.34
N LEU A 334 -18.44 55.10 5.36
CA LEU A 334 -17.51 54.99 4.22
C LEU A 334 -16.05 54.99 4.68
N GLN A 335 -15.68 55.85 5.64
CA GLN A 335 -14.33 55.87 6.20
C GLN A 335 -13.96 54.57 6.94
N GLU A 336 -14.92 53.96 7.66
CA GLU A 336 -14.73 52.65 8.29
C GLU A 336 -14.47 51.56 7.25
N VAL A 337 -15.21 51.57 6.13
CA VAL A 337 -14.98 50.62 5.03
C VAL A 337 -13.64 50.86 4.34
N THR A 338 -13.15 52.11 4.26
CA THR A 338 -11.81 52.41 3.73
C THR A 338 -10.72 51.74 4.57
N LEU A 339 -10.80 51.85 5.89
CA LEU A 339 -9.85 51.20 6.80
C LEU A 339 -9.88 49.67 6.64
N LEU A 340 -11.08 49.08 6.47
CA LEU A 340 -11.20 47.64 6.22
C LEU A 340 -10.57 47.22 4.89
N ALA A 341 -10.70 48.03 3.83
CA ALA A 341 -10.07 47.77 2.54
C ALA A 341 -8.54 47.84 2.64
N ASP A 342 -7.98 48.80 3.38
CA ASP A 342 -6.54 48.91 3.62
C ASP A 342 -6.01 47.70 4.41
N ASN A 343 -6.68 47.33 5.51
CA ASN A 343 -6.33 46.14 6.29
C ASN A 343 -6.40 44.86 5.45
N GLN A 344 -7.35 44.76 4.51
CA GLN A 344 -7.48 43.63 3.59
C GLN A 344 -6.32 43.58 2.58
N ALA A 345 -5.84 44.75 2.12
CA ALA A 345 -4.67 44.82 1.25
C ALA A 345 -3.38 44.41 1.98
N GLU A 346 -3.21 44.82 3.24
CA GLU A 346 -2.08 44.41 4.08
C GLU A 346 -2.09 42.90 4.35
N ALA A 347 -3.25 42.35 4.77
CA ALA A 347 -3.41 40.91 5.00
C ALA A 347 -3.11 40.07 3.74
N ALA A 348 -3.42 40.60 2.54
CA ALA A 348 -3.07 39.94 1.29
C ALA A 348 -1.54 39.90 1.07
N VAL A 349 -0.81 40.96 1.42
CA VAL A 349 0.67 40.97 1.32
C VAL A 349 1.29 39.93 2.26
N ASP A 350 0.79 39.82 3.49
CA ASP A 350 1.27 38.82 4.46
C ASP A 350 0.96 37.38 4.03
N LEU A 351 -0.24 37.16 3.48
CA LEU A 351 -0.61 35.87 2.87
C LEU A 351 0.32 35.51 1.73
N MET A 352 0.72 36.47 0.90
CA MET A 352 1.66 36.23 -0.21
C MET A 352 3.01 35.71 0.29
N SER A 353 3.54 36.32 1.35
CA SER A 353 4.79 35.88 1.99
C SER A 353 4.69 34.44 2.50
N THR A 354 3.57 34.12 3.15
CA THR A 354 3.29 32.76 3.64
C THR A 354 3.21 31.76 2.48
N VAL A 355 2.54 32.12 1.39
CA VAL A 355 2.41 31.29 0.20
C VAL A 355 3.76 31.03 -0.46
N HIS A 356 4.64 32.03 -0.57
CA HIS A 356 6.02 31.83 -1.03
C HIS A 356 6.81 30.87 -0.13
N GLY A 357 6.63 30.96 1.20
CA GLY A 357 7.22 30.01 2.14
C GLY A 357 6.77 28.57 1.88
N VAL A 358 5.47 28.35 1.65
CA VAL A 358 4.92 27.03 1.30
C VAL A 358 5.46 26.51 -0.03
N ALA A 359 5.56 27.37 -1.06
CA ALA A 359 6.13 26.99 -2.34
C ALA A 359 7.60 26.56 -2.21
N ALA A 360 8.41 27.30 -1.43
CA ALA A 360 9.81 26.93 -1.17
C ALA A 360 9.93 25.58 -0.44
N ILE A 361 9.05 25.29 0.52
CA ILE A 361 9.01 23.99 1.21
C ILE A 361 8.66 22.87 0.23
N ALA A 362 7.71 23.11 -0.68
CA ALA A 362 7.32 22.14 -1.71
C ALA A 362 8.50 21.81 -2.64
N GLU A 363 9.22 22.83 -3.13
CA GLU A 363 10.43 22.63 -3.96
C GLU A 363 11.54 21.88 -3.22
N GLN A 364 11.82 22.28 -1.97
CA GLN A 364 12.81 21.61 -1.13
C GLN A 364 12.42 20.14 -0.88
N SER A 365 11.13 19.88 -0.65
CA SER A 365 10.61 18.52 -0.46
C SER A 365 10.78 17.68 -1.73
N ALA A 366 10.52 18.24 -2.91
CA ALA A 366 10.74 17.57 -4.19
C ALA A 366 12.23 17.24 -4.44
N ALA A 367 13.15 18.12 -4.06
CA ALA A 367 14.58 17.85 -4.16
C ALA A 367 15.03 16.74 -3.18
N ALA A 368 14.50 16.76 -1.95
CA ALA A 368 14.80 15.75 -0.94
C ALA A 368 14.28 14.36 -1.35
N THR A 369 13.07 14.27 -1.91
CA THR A 369 12.50 13.00 -2.39
C THR A 369 13.28 12.45 -3.58
N GLN A 370 13.74 13.29 -4.50
CA GLN A 370 14.59 12.85 -5.62
C GLN A 370 15.91 12.23 -5.10
N THR A 371 16.53 12.85 -4.11
CA THR A 371 17.76 12.34 -3.47
C THR A 371 17.51 11.01 -2.75
N ALA A 372 16.38 10.91 -2.04
CA ALA A 372 15.96 9.68 -1.37
C ALA A 372 15.66 8.54 -2.36
N ALA A 373 15.06 8.86 -3.52
CA ALA A 373 14.79 7.89 -4.57
C ALA A 373 16.09 7.27 -5.12
N VAL A 374 17.09 8.10 -5.45
CA VAL A 374 18.41 7.63 -5.90
C VAL A 374 19.09 6.77 -4.83
N SER A 375 19.01 7.18 -3.56
CA SER A 375 19.58 6.41 -2.45
C SER A 375 18.88 5.05 -2.30
N SER A 376 17.56 5.01 -2.49
CA SER A 376 16.75 3.78 -2.44
C SER A 376 17.11 2.81 -3.57
N GLU A 377 17.32 3.31 -4.79
CA GLU A 377 17.82 2.51 -5.91
C GLU A 377 19.20 1.93 -5.61
N GLN A 378 20.13 2.73 -5.08
CA GLN A 378 21.48 2.28 -4.74
C GLN A 378 21.47 1.24 -3.61
N MET A 379 20.60 1.40 -2.60
CA MET A 379 20.41 0.39 -1.55
C MET A 379 19.85 -0.92 -2.12
N THR A 380 18.92 -0.86 -3.08
CA THR A 380 18.37 -2.05 -3.77
C THR A 380 19.48 -2.86 -4.42
N VAL A 381 20.38 -2.19 -5.15
CA VAL A 381 21.55 -2.84 -5.78
C VAL A 381 22.46 -3.46 -4.73
N SER A 382 22.75 -2.75 -3.65
CA SER A 382 23.65 -3.23 -2.58
C SER A 382 23.09 -4.46 -1.86
N VAL A 383 21.80 -4.46 -1.55
CA VAL A 383 21.13 -5.62 -0.93
C VAL A 383 21.11 -6.82 -1.87
N ALA A 384 20.88 -6.60 -3.17
CA ALA A 384 20.94 -7.68 -4.16
C ALA A 384 22.34 -8.30 -4.26
N GLN A 385 23.41 -7.49 -4.18
CA GLN A 385 24.78 -7.97 -4.13
C GLN A 385 25.07 -8.79 -2.87
N ILE A 386 24.61 -8.33 -1.70
CA ILE A 386 24.74 -9.07 -0.43
C ILE A 386 24.02 -10.42 -0.53
N ALA A 387 22.78 -10.45 -1.01
CA ALA A 387 22.00 -11.66 -1.15
C ALA A 387 22.66 -12.68 -2.11
N ASN A 388 23.25 -12.22 -3.21
CA ASN A 388 24.02 -13.09 -4.09
C ASN A 388 25.29 -13.61 -3.40
N GLY A 389 26.03 -12.74 -2.72
CA GLY A 389 27.24 -13.11 -1.97
C GLY A 389 26.97 -14.18 -0.89
N THR A 390 25.86 -14.07 -0.15
CA THR A 390 25.48 -15.05 0.87
C THR A 390 25.06 -16.39 0.26
N GLN A 391 24.35 -16.39 -0.87
CA GLN A 391 24.07 -17.62 -1.62
C GLN A 391 25.36 -18.31 -2.08
N GLN A 392 26.35 -17.55 -2.56
CA GLN A 392 27.66 -18.10 -2.94
C GLN A 392 28.40 -18.68 -1.73
N LEU A 393 28.43 -17.98 -0.60
CA LEU A 393 29.03 -18.48 0.64
C LEU A 393 28.37 -19.77 1.13
N SER A 394 27.04 -19.82 1.12
CA SER A 394 26.27 -21.03 1.48
C SER A 394 26.61 -22.21 0.57
N ARG A 395 26.66 -22.00 -0.75
CA ARG A 395 27.07 -23.04 -1.72
C ARG A 395 28.52 -23.48 -1.53
N LEU A 396 29.43 -22.54 -1.27
CA LEU A 396 30.85 -22.83 -1.04
C LEU A 396 31.03 -23.65 0.24
N ALA A 397 30.36 -23.26 1.32
CA ALA A 397 30.34 -24.00 2.58
C ALA A 397 29.78 -25.42 2.39
N GLY A 398 28.65 -25.58 1.68
CA GLY A 398 28.10 -26.90 1.35
C GLY A 398 29.03 -27.75 0.48
N SER A 399 29.75 -27.12 -0.46
CA SER A 399 30.75 -27.80 -1.30
C SER A 399 31.99 -28.23 -0.49
N LEU A 400 32.43 -27.39 0.45
CA LEU A 400 33.54 -27.69 1.35
C LEU A 400 33.18 -28.84 2.31
N GLU A 401 31.98 -28.81 2.90
CA GLU A 401 31.44 -29.93 3.67
C GLU A 401 31.41 -31.21 2.83
N GLN A 402 30.91 -31.14 1.58
CA GLN A 402 30.88 -32.28 0.65
C GLN A 402 32.28 -32.81 0.32
N ALA A 403 33.29 -31.95 0.22
CA ALA A 403 34.67 -32.34 -0.05
C ALA A 403 35.31 -33.02 1.18
N VAL A 404 35.09 -32.48 2.38
CA VAL A 404 35.56 -33.07 3.64
C VAL A 404 34.90 -34.43 3.91
N PHE A 405 33.64 -34.58 3.49
CA PHE A 405 32.87 -35.82 3.64
C PHE A 405 33.49 -37.03 2.91
N ARG A 406 34.37 -36.82 1.93
CA ARG A 406 35.09 -37.91 1.26
C ARG A 406 36.06 -38.64 2.20
N PHE A 407 36.46 -37.98 3.29
CA PHE A 407 37.32 -38.56 4.31
C PHE A 407 36.48 -39.17 5.43
N HIS A 408 36.75 -40.44 5.75
CA HIS A 408 36.12 -41.13 6.86
C HIS A 408 37.00 -40.97 8.11
N PHE A 409 36.57 -40.15 9.06
CA PHE A 409 37.33 -39.87 10.28
C PHE A 409 36.51 -40.04 11.58
N SER A 410 35.28 -40.54 11.47
CA SER A 410 34.39 -40.88 12.59
C SER A 410 33.80 -42.28 12.40
N ASN A 411 33.55 -42.99 13.50
CA ASN A 411 32.86 -44.29 13.50
C ASN A 411 31.35 -44.15 13.23
N THR A 412 30.80 -42.94 13.29
CA THR A 412 29.42 -42.63 12.91
C THR A 412 29.35 -42.28 11.43
N LYS A 413 28.55 -43.02 10.67
CA LYS A 413 28.29 -42.75 9.26
C LYS A 413 27.16 -41.73 9.12
N THR A 414 27.50 -40.52 8.71
CA THR A 414 26.51 -39.48 8.44
C THR A 414 25.87 -39.72 7.07
N LEU A 415 24.54 -39.69 7.01
CA LEU A 415 23.80 -39.71 5.76
C LEU A 415 23.32 -38.30 5.44
N ARG A 416 23.53 -37.83 4.22
CA ARG A 416 23.09 -36.48 3.82
C ARG A 416 21.80 -36.60 3.01
N VAL A 417 20.82 -35.78 3.38
CA VAL A 417 19.56 -35.66 2.65
C VAL A 417 19.34 -34.21 2.22
N GLY A 418 19.06 -33.99 0.94
CA GLY A 418 18.78 -32.67 0.37
C GLY A 418 17.36 -32.50 -0.17
N PHE A 419 16.75 -31.33 0.03
CA PHE A 419 15.49 -30.92 -0.60
C PHE A 419 15.33 -29.39 -0.72
N GLU A 420 14.40 -28.94 -1.57
CA GLU A 420 14.24 -27.51 -1.92
C GLU A 420 13.45 -26.70 -0.87
N MET A 421 12.60 -27.35 -0.08
CA MET A 421 11.73 -26.70 0.90
C MET A 421 12.49 -26.16 2.12
N THR A 422 11.89 -25.20 2.84
CA THR A 422 12.48 -24.56 4.03
C THR A 422 12.63 -25.50 5.23
N ASP A 423 13.37 -25.05 6.24
CA ASP A 423 13.52 -25.70 7.56
C ASP A 423 12.23 -25.75 8.38
N LYS A 424 11.20 -25.00 8.00
CA LYS A 424 9.87 -25.04 8.63
C LYS A 424 8.92 -26.06 8.01
N SER A 425 9.29 -26.56 6.84
CA SER A 425 8.45 -27.44 6.02
C SER A 425 8.12 -28.76 6.70
N VAL A 426 7.00 -29.36 6.27
CA VAL A 426 6.62 -30.73 6.67
C VAL A 426 7.68 -31.76 6.28
N CYS A 427 8.39 -31.53 5.17
CA CYS A 427 9.51 -32.34 4.69
C CYS A 427 10.67 -32.34 5.69
N TYR A 428 11.04 -31.16 6.20
CA TYR A 428 12.08 -31.03 7.22
C TYR A 428 11.71 -31.76 8.51
N ALA A 429 10.48 -31.57 9.01
CA ALA A 429 10.00 -32.27 10.20
C ALA A 429 10.03 -33.81 10.04
N GLY A 430 9.70 -34.32 8.85
CA GLY A 430 9.81 -35.73 8.51
C GLY A 430 11.23 -36.27 8.54
N MET A 431 12.16 -35.52 7.95
CA MET A 431 13.58 -35.91 7.90
C MET A 431 14.25 -35.81 9.26
N GLU A 432 13.90 -34.83 10.10
CA GLU A 432 14.35 -34.80 11.49
C GLU A 432 13.89 -36.04 12.24
N LYS A 433 12.63 -36.44 12.08
CA LYS A 433 12.11 -37.63 12.75
C LYS A 433 12.79 -38.90 12.24
N PHE A 434 13.03 -39.02 10.94
CA PHE A 434 13.81 -40.10 10.35
C PHE A 434 15.22 -40.15 10.96
N GLY A 435 15.91 -39.01 11.03
CA GLY A 435 17.26 -38.92 11.59
C GLY A 435 17.33 -39.36 13.06
N GLN A 436 16.36 -38.96 13.88
CA GLN A 436 16.24 -39.38 15.28
C GLN A 436 16.09 -40.91 15.38
N ILE A 437 15.11 -41.49 14.66
CA ILE A 437 14.84 -42.94 14.70
C ILE A 437 16.06 -43.73 14.22
N LEU A 438 16.70 -43.25 13.15
CA LEU A 438 17.89 -43.88 12.59
C LEU A 438 19.04 -43.86 13.61
N HIS A 439 19.28 -42.73 14.27
CA HIS A 439 20.34 -42.60 15.28
C HIS A 439 20.10 -43.54 16.47
N GLU A 440 18.87 -43.56 17.00
CA GLU A 440 18.48 -44.41 18.13
C GLU A 440 18.61 -45.90 17.81
N ARG A 441 18.02 -46.37 16.70
CA ARG A 441 17.99 -47.80 16.33
C ARG A 441 19.35 -48.35 15.91
N THR A 442 20.22 -47.47 15.42
CA THR A 442 21.58 -47.86 15.05
C THR A 442 22.58 -47.65 16.19
N GLN A 443 22.12 -47.23 17.37
CA GLN A 443 22.96 -46.93 18.54
C GLN A 443 24.10 -45.95 18.21
N GLY A 444 23.77 -44.91 17.43
CA GLY A 444 24.71 -43.88 17.02
C GLY A 444 25.65 -44.25 15.87
N ARG A 445 25.52 -45.44 15.26
CA ARG A 445 26.29 -45.80 14.05
C ARG A 445 25.92 -44.94 12.85
N TYR A 446 24.70 -44.41 12.80
CA TYR A 446 24.28 -43.46 11.78
C TYR A 446 23.81 -42.13 12.38
N SER A 447 24.01 -41.06 11.62
CA SER A 447 23.38 -39.76 11.85
C SER A 447 22.81 -39.23 10.53
N LEU A 448 21.86 -38.29 10.58
CA LEU A 448 21.29 -37.67 9.39
C LEU A 448 21.63 -36.18 9.39
N LYS A 449 22.24 -35.71 8.31
CA LYS A 449 22.47 -34.28 8.03
C LYS A 449 21.49 -33.82 6.97
N ILE A 450 20.69 -32.82 7.32
CA ILE A 450 19.64 -32.28 6.46
C ILE A 450 20.13 -31.00 5.79
N PHE A 451 19.99 -30.94 4.47
CA PHE A 451 20.21 -29.76 3.65
C PHE A 451 18.88 -29.30 3.06
N HIS A 452 18.38 -28.17 3.54
CA HIS A 452 17.08 -27.61 3.16
C HIS A 452 17.27 -26.38 2.26
N SER A 453 16.19 -25.74 1.83
CA SER A 453 16.21 -24.47 1.08
C SER A 453 17.13 -24.51 -0.16
N ALA A 454 17.23 -25.67 -0.83
CA ALA A 454 18.10 -25.87 -1.99
C ALA A 454 19.59 -25.56 -1.72
N GLN A 455 20.09 -25.74 -0.48
CA GLN A 455 21.50 -25.57 -0.11
C GLN A 455 22.47 -26.39 -0.98
N LEU A 456 22.03 -27.54 -1.50
CA LEU A 456 22.81 -28.41 -2.39
C LEU A 456 22.47 -28.24 -3.89
N GLY A 457 21.70 -27.22 -4.25
CA GLY A 457 21.18 -26.99 -5.61
C GLY A 457 19.69 -27.30 -5.74
N THR A 458 19.18 -27.21 -6.96
CA THR A 458 17.78 -27.50 -7.30
C THR A 458 17.46 -28.99 -7.15
N GLY A 459 16.17 -29.34 -7.20
CA GLY A 459 15.74 -30.75 -7.19
C GLY A 459 16.46 -31.62 -8.23
N LEU A 460 16.66 -31.10 -9.44
CA LEU A 460 17.37 -31.79 -10.52
C LEU A 460 18.88 -31.94 -10.23
N ASP A 461 19.52 -30.90 -9.67
CA ASP A 461 20.94 -30.97 -9.29
C ASP A 461 21.17 -32.06 -8.22
N MET A 462 20.26 -32.17 -7.24
CA MET A 462 20.34 -33.18 -6.20
C MET A 462 20.08 -34.60 -6.72
N ILE A 463 19.13 -34.77 -7.65
CA ILE A 463 18.91 -36.06 -8.35
C ILE A 463 20.18 -36.46 -9.13
N GLN A 464 20.84 -35.51 -9.79
CA GLN A 464 22.09 -35.78 -10.50
C GLN A 464 23.23 -36.19 -9.53
N LYS A 465 23.38 -35.47 -8.41
CA LYS A 465 24.33 -35.85 -7.34
C LYS A 465 24.06 -37.25 -6.76
N LEU A 466 22.78 -37.60 -6.62
CA LEU A 466 22.33 -38.93 -6.18
C LEU A 466 22.81 -40.01 -7.17
N LYS A 467 22.69 -39.76 -8.48
CA LYS A 467 23.12 -40.68 -9.55
C LYS A 467 24.64 -40.85 -9.61
N GLU A 468 25.36 -39.76 -9.35
CA GLU A 468 26.82 -39.75 -9.29
C GLU A 468 27.35 -40.51 -8.06
N GLY A 469 26.55 -40.60 -6.99
CA GLY A 469 26.97 -41.17 -5.70
C GLY A 469 27.70 -40.15 -4.83
N THR A 470 27.44 -38.86 -5.04
CA THR A 470 28.04 -37.77 -4.25
C THR A 470 27.10 -37.21 -3.18
N LEU A 471 25.83 -37.65 -3.18
CA LEU A 471 24.79 -37.38 -2.18
C LEU A 471 24.11 -38.72 -1.83
N GLU A 472 23.83 -38.98 -0.54
CA GLU A 472 23.19 -40.24 -0.11
C GLU A 472 21.70 -40.26 -0.42
N MET A 473 20.97 -39.19 -0.08
CA MET A 473 19.52 -39.12 -0.23
C MET A 473 19.02 -37.77 -0.75
N THR A 474 17.88 -37.78 -1.43
CA THR A 474 17.09 -36.58 -1.68
C THR A 474 15.60 -36.89 -1.55
N PHE A 475 14.81 -35.88 -1.20
CA PHE A 475 13.38 -36.01 -0.95
C PHE A 475 12.53 -35.05 -1.80
N PRO A 476 12.59 -35.14 -3.15
CA PRO A 476 11.84 -34.26 -4.03
C PRO A 476 10.35 -34.61 -4.09
N ALA A 477 9.54 -33.70 -4.64
CA ALA A 477 8.20 -34.04 -5.12
C ALA A 477 8.33 -34.99 -6.32
N LEU A 478 7.50 -36.03 -6.37
CA LEU A 478 7.52 -37.04 -7.45
C LEU A 478 7.54 -36.44 -8.87
N PRO A 479 6.78 -35.36 -9.18
CA PRO A 479 6.75 -34.81 -10.54
C PRO A 479 8.10 -34.29 -11.05
N THR A 480 9.07 -34.07 -10.15
CA THR A 480 10.45 -33.71 -10.52
C THR A 480 11.12 -34.82 -11.34
N LEU A 481 10.66 -36.07 -11.24
CA LEU A 481 11.17 -37.22 -11.99
C LEU A 481 10.53 -37.39 -13.37
N ALA A 482 9.56 -36.53 -13.74
CA ALA A 482 8.85 -36.61 -15.01
C ALA A 482 9.79 -36.57 -16.24
N GLY A 483 10.88 -35.79 -16.15
CA GLY A 483 11.90 -35.71 -17.21
C GLY A 483 12.82 -36.93 -17.30
N LEU A 484 12.86 -37.78 -16.26
CA LEU A 484 13.65 -39.02 -16.24
C LEU A 484 12.87 -40.18 -16.87
N ASP A 485 11.61 -40.33 -16.47
CA ASP A 485 10.69 -41.32 -17.01
C ASP A 485 9.25 -40.83 -16.84
N LYS A 486 8.50 -40.80 -17.95
CA LYS A 486 7.10 -40.36 -17.96
C LYS A 486 6.22 -41.20 -17.03
N ARG A 487 6.61 -42.44 -16.71
CA ARG A 487 5.90 -43.28 -15.73
C ARG A 487 5.81 -42.67 -14.34
N PHE A 488 6.70 -41.75 -13.97
CA PHE A 488 6.59 -41.04 -12.69
C PHE A 488 5.55 -39.90 -12.70
N MET A 489 4.96 -39.57 -13.84
CA MET A 489 3.77 -38.68 -13.92
C MET A 489 2.46 -39.38 -13.51
N ILE A 490 2.52 -40.64 -13.10
CA ILE A 490 1.34 -41.50 -12.86
C ILE A 490 0.36 -40.95 -11.81
N PHE A 491 0.84 -40.17 -10.84
CA PHE A 491 -0.01 -39.53 -9.83
C PHE A 491 -0.40 -38.09 -10.17
N ASP A 492 0.07 -37.57 -11.30
CA ASP A 492 -0.21 -36.20 -11.76
C ASP A 492 -1.49 -36.09 -12.58
N PHE A 493 -2.23 -37.19 -12.78
CA PHE A 493 -3.54 -37.13 -13.40
C PHE A 493 -4.46 -36.22 -12.59
N PRO A 494 -5.10 -35.21 -13.22
CA PRO A 494 -6.01 -34.34 -12.52
C PRO A 494 -7.20 -35.14 -11.97
N PHE A 495 -7.56 -34.87 -10.72
CA PHE A 495 -8.64 -35.49 -9.95
C PHE A 495 -8.53 -37.01 -9.78
N LEU A 496 -7.31 -37.54 -9.77
CA LEU A 496 -7.06 -38.99 -9.61
C LEU A 496 -7.56 -39.55 -8.26
N PHE A 497 -7.26 -38.85 -7.15
CA PHE A 497 -7.68 -39.28 -5.82
C PHE A 497 -8.79 -38.38 -5.28
N ARG A 498 -9.84 -38.97 -4.74
CA ARG A 498 -10.97 -38.23 -4.13
C ARG A 498 -10.68 -37.73 -2.72
N ASN A 499 -9.78 -38.39 -1.98
CA ASN A 499 -9.40 -38.02 -0.62
C ASN A 499 -8.02 -38.59 -0.26
N GLU A 500 -7.49 -38.16 0.88
CA GLU A 500 -6.19 -38.55 1.39
C GLU A 500 -6.09 -40.05 1.76
N ASN A 501 -7.20 -40.69 2.19
CA ASN A 501 -7.18 -42.11 2.60
C ASN A 501 -6.93 -43.05 1.40
N ILE A 502 -7.52 -42.74 0.25
CA ILE A 502 -7.26 -43.47 -1.00
C ILE A 502 -5.80 -43.28 -1.42
N ALA A 503 -5.28 -42.04 -1.34
CA ALA A 503 -3.88 -41.76 -1.65
C ALA A 503 -2.93 -42.57 -0.74
N ASP A 504 -3.20 -42.64 0.57
CA ASP A 504 -2.40 -43.44 1.52
C ASP A 504 -2.38 -44.92 1.18
N TYR A 505 -3.53 -45.49 0.85
CA TYR A 505 -3.65 -46.90 0.48
C TYR A 505 -2.76 -47.23 -0.73
N ILE A 506 -2.73 -46.34 -1.72
CA ILE A 506 -1.92 -46.51 -2.92
C ILE A 506 -0.42 -46.29 -2.62
N LEU A 507 -0.08 -45.21 -1.93
CA LEU A 507 1.31 -44.79 -1.68
C LEU A 507 2.08 -45.69 -0.73
N HIS A 508 1.36 -46.43 0.13
CA HIS A 508 1.95 -47.39 1.05
C HIS A 508 1.64 -48.85 0.67
N GLY A 509 0.99 -49.07 -0.47
CA GLY A 509 0.60 -50.38 -0.98
C GLY A 509 1.58 -51.00 -1.99
N PRO A 510 1.22 -52.16 -2.57
CA PRO A 510 2.05 -52.87 -3.55
C PRO A 510 2.36 -52.06 -4.81
N PHE A 511 1.42 -51.23 -5.26
CA PHE A 511 1.59 -50.39 -6.45
C PHE A 511 2.75 -49.40 -6.28
N ALA A 512 2.80 -48.69 -5.15
CA ALA A 512 3.89 -47.78 -4.83
C ALA A 512 5.24 -48.50 -4.72
N ARG A 513 5.27 -49.70 -4.13
CA ARG A 513 6.52 -50.50 -4.06
C ARG A 513 7.05 -50.85 -5.44
N LYS A 514 6.17 -51.20 -6.39
CA LYS A 514 6.52 -51.44 -7.79
C LYS A 514 7.14 -50.18 -8.42
N LEU A 515 6.52 -49.01 -8.21
CA LEU A 515 7.02 -47.74 -8.74
C LEU A 515 8.40 -47.37 -8.15
N LEU A 516 8.61 -47.57 -6.85
CA LEU A 516 9.91 -47.33 -6.21
C LEU A 516 10.99 -48.29 -6.75
N ASN A 517 10.66 -49.55 -7.05
CA ASN A 517 11.62 -50.51 -7.60
C ASN A 517 12.06 -50.17 -9.03
N MET A 518 11.24 -49.43 -9.78
CA MET A 518 11.61 -48.96 -11.12
C MET A 518 12.75 -47.94 -11.08
N LEU A 519 13.04 -47.32 -9.93
CA LEU A 519 14.13 -46.37 -9.79
C LEU A 519 15.52 -47.01 -9.90
N ASP A 520 15.64 -48.31 -9.64
CA ASP A 520 16.92 -49.03 -9.66
C ASP A 520 17.61 -48.91 -11.04
N GLN A 521 16.84 -48.96 -12.12
CA GLN A 521 17.35 -48.83 -13.50
C GLN A 521 17.98 -47.45 -13.78
N TYR A 522 17.66 -46.45 -12.96
CA TYR A 522 18.16 -45.08 -13.07
C TYR A 522 19.29 -44.77 -12.09
N GLY A 523 19.69 -45.74 -11.27
CA GLY A 523 20.74 -45.59 -10.28
C GLY A 523 20.25 -45.04 -8.94
N PHE A 524 18.97 -45.22 -8.62
CA PHE A 524 18.42 -44.83 -7.32
C PHE A 524 17.69 -45.99 -6.66
N TYR A 525 17.78 -46.07 -5.33
CA TYR A 525 16.97 -46.95 -4.52
C TYR A 525 15.80 -46.16 -3.92
N GLY A 526 14.56 -46.52 -4.27
CA GLY A 526 13.38 -45.86 -3.71
C GLY A 526 13.06 -46.36 -2.29
N LEU A 527 13.19 -45.49 -1.28
CA LEU A 527 12.92 -45.85 0.11
C LEU A 527 11.42 -45.87 0.40
N THR A 528 10.74 -44.73 0.25
CA THR A 528 9.32 -44.58 0.58
C THR A 528 8.71 -43.35 -0.09
N PHE A 529 7.39 -43.30 -0.17
CA PHE A 529 6.63 -42.07 -0.41
C PHE A 529 6.19 -41.42 0.90
N ALA A 530 5.92 -40.12 0.85
CA ALA A 530 5.21 -39.38 1.90
C ALA A 530 4.24 -38.37 1.28
N GLU A 531 3.31 -37.88 2.08
CA GLU A 531 2.37 -36.85 1.64
C GLU A 531 3.07 -35.49 1.46
N SER A 532 2.96 -34.91 0.27
CA SER A 532 3.03 -33.45 0.08
C SER A 532 1.62 -32.85 0.19
N GLY A 533 0.64 -33.51 -0.43
CA GLY A 533 -0.79 -33.24 -0.26
C GLY A 533 -1.47 -32.81 -1.55
N PHE A 534 -2.77 -32.50 -1.43
CA PHE A 534 -3.54 -31.92 -2.53
C PHE A 534 -3.05 -30.53 -2.88
N ARG A 535 -2.83 -30.31 -4.18
CA ARG A 535 -2.37 -29.05 -4.75
C ARG A 535 -3.57 -28.14 -4.98
N ASN A 536 -3.40 -26.89 -4.55
CA ASN A 536 -4.40 -25.84 -4.59
C ASN A 536 -3.83 -24.62 -5.30
N THR A 537 -4.72 -23.82 -5.88
CA THR A 537 -4.31 -22.76 -6.81
C THR A 537 -4.33 -21.43 -6.09
N THR A 538 -3.23 -20.68 -6.16
CA THR A 538 -3.22 -19.27 -5.75
C THR A 538 -3.00 -18.38 -6.95
N ASN A 539 -3.52 -17.15 -6.88
CA ASN A 539 -3.15 -16.10 -7.83
C ASN A 539 -3.27 -14.71 -7.18
N SER A 540 -2.74 -13.71 -7.86
CA SER A 540 -2.76 -12.30 -7.44
C SER A 540 -3.80 -11.43 -8.17
N ARG A 541 -4.53 -11.99 -9.14
CA ARG A 541 -5.43 -11.29 -10.07
C ARG A 541 -6.87 -11.28 -9.55
N HIS A 542 -7.49 -12.44 -9.38
CA HIS A 542 -8.91 -12.58 -9.02
C HIS A 542 -9.23 -13.95 -8.37
N ALA A 543 -10.37 -14.03 -7.68
CA ALA A 543 -10.86 -15.29 -7.14
C ALA A 543 -11.28 -16.25 -8.28
N ILE A 544 -10.91 -17.52 -8.17
CA ILE A 544 -11.29 -18.55 -9.14
C ILE A 544 -12.54 -19.27 -8.60
N MET A 545 -13.66 -19.09 -9.28
CA MET A 545 -14.97 -19.64 -8.92
C MET A 545 -15.44 -20.73 -9.92
N GLY A 546 -14.92 -20.70 -11.15
CA GLY A 546 -15.23 -21.68 -12.19
C GLY A 546 -14.20 -21.73 -13.32
N LEU A 547 -14.50 -22.48 -14.37
CA LEU A 547 -13.57 -22.75 -15.48
C LEU A 547 -13.07 -21.47 -16.18
N GLU A 548 -13.96 -20.50 -16.41
CA GLU A 548 -13.63 -19.27 -17.15
C GLU A 548 -12.57 -18.41 -16.43
N ASP A 549 -12.48 -18.50 -15.10
CA ASP A 549 -11.56 -17.70 -14.30
C ASP A 549 -10.09 -18.13 -14.46
N PHE A 550 -9.83 -19.30 -15.04
CA PHE A 550 -8.47 -19.73 -15.36
C PHE A 550 -7.91 -19.05 -16.62
N ARG A 551 -8.77 -18.47 -17.47
CA ARG A 551 -8.37 -17.98 -18.79
C ARG A 551 -7.33 -16.86 -18.70
N GLY A 552 -6.19 -17.06 -19.35
CA GLY A 552 -5.11 -16.08 -19.44
C GLY A 552 -4.32 -15.86 -18.14
N LEU A 553 -4.58 -16.62 -17.07
CA LEU A 553 -3.74 -16.59 -15.87
C LEU A 553 -2.40 -17.25 -16.16
N LYS A 554 -1.30 -16.53 -15.91
CA LYS A 554 0.04 -17.12 -15.95
C LYS A 554 0.30 -17.94 -14.69
N ILE A 555 0.12 -19.25 -14.78
CA ILE A 555 0.27 -20.15 -13.62
C ILE A 555 1.63 -20.83 -13.67
N ARG A 556 2.45 -20.63 -12.65
CA ARG A 556 3.68 -21.44 -12.53
C ARG A 556 3.31 -22.90 -12.35
N THR A 557 3.95 -23.76 -13.14
CA THR A 557 3.88 -25.22 -13.02
C THR A 557 5.26 -25.83 -12.77
N MET A 558 5.31 -27.06 -12.26
CA MET A 558 6.53 -27.87 -12.31
C MET A 558 6.87 -28.23 -13.76
N GLN A 559 8.11 -28.61 -14.04
CA GLN A 559 8.56 -29.08 -15.36
C GLN A 559 7.98 -30.48 -15.66
N ASN A 560 6.67 -30.53 -15.91
CA ASN A 560 5.90 -31.73 -16.18
C ASN A 560 4.88 -31.44 -17.28
N ASP A 561 5.02 -32.12 -18.42
CA ASP A 561 4.17 -31.91 -19.59
C ASP A 561 2.67 -32.15 -19.27
N LEU A 562 2.35 -33.09 -18.38
CA LEU A 562 0.96 -33.35 -17.96
C LEU A 562 0.38 -32.16 -17.17
N HIS A 563 1.15 -31.52 -16.29
CA HIS A 563 0.71 -30.31 -15.60
C HIS A 563 0.51 -29.17 -16.61
N ILE A 564 1.50 -28.95 -17.48
CA ILE A 564 1.45 -27.91 -18.51
C ILE A 564 0.20 -28.07 -19.40
N ASP A 565 -0.04 -29.27 -19.92
CA ASP A 565 -1.18 -29.52 -20.80
C ASP A 565 -2.52 -29.43 -20.05
N THR A 566 -2.57 -29.82 -18.77
CA THR A 566 -3.77 -29.64 -17.93
C THR A 566 -4.11 -28.17 -17.79
N TRP A 567 -3.15 -27.34 -17.40
CA TRP A 567 -3.36 -25.90 -17.24
C TRP A 567 -3.71 -25.19 -18.56
N LYS A 568 -3.09 -25.60 -19.68
CA LYS A 568 -3.49 -25.13 -21.02
C LYS A 568 -4.93 -25.49 -21.36
N ALA A 569 -5.36 -26.73 -21.06
CA ALA A 569 -6.73 -27.16 -21.31
C ALA A 569 -7.75 -26.33 -20.52
N LEU A 570 -7.39 -25.90 -19.31
CA LEU A 570 -8.19 -24.98 -18.49
C LEU A 570 -8.16 -23.52 -19.00
N GLY A 571 -7.39 -23.20 -20.04
CA GLY A 571 -7.28 -21.86 -20.61
C GLY A 571 -6.23 -20.96 -19.95
N ALA A 572 -5.47 -21.47 -18.98
CA ALA A 572 -4.36 -20.76 -18.35
C ALA A 572 -3.09 -20.78 -19.23
N GLU A 573 -2.13 -19.92 -18.91
CA GLU A 573 -0.80 -19.85 -19.52
C GLU A 573 0.23 -20.46 -18.56
N PRO A 574 0.52 -21.77 -18.62
CA PRO A 574 1.46 -22.38 -17.71
C PRO A 574 2.91 -21.95 -17.98
N VAL A 575 3.63 -21.60 -16.90
CA VAL A 575 5.04 -21.19 -16.95
C VAL A 575 5.88 -22.20 -16.16
N PRO A 576 6.70 -23.05 -16.81
CA PRO A 576 7.52 -24.03 -16.11
C PRO A 576 8.72 -23.36 -15.44
N LEU A 577 8.86 -23.51 -14.11
CA LEU A 577 9.92 -22.86 -13.34
C LEU A 577 10.37 -23.73 -12.15
N PRO A 578 11.67 -23.81 -11.80
CA PRO A 578 12.11 -24.48 -10.57
C PRO A 578 11.49 -23.89 -9.30
N PHE A 579 11.30 -24.70 -8.25
CA PHE A 579 10.65 -24.24 -7.02
C PHE A 579 11.42 -23.11 -6.33
N ALA A 580 12.76 -23.18 -6.29
CA ALA A 580 13.62 -22.17 -5.68
C ALA A 580 13.45 -20.75 -6.25
N ASN A 581 12.91 -20.61 -7.48
CA ASN A 581 12.70 -19.32 -8.14
C ASN A 581 11.25 -18.82 -8.02
N LEU A 582 10.33 -19.64 -7.50
CA LEU A 582 8.88 -19.40 -7.56
C LEU A 582 8.45 -18.14 -6.81
N TYR A 583 8.89 -17.95 -5.56
CA TYR A 583 8.51 -16.78 -4.77
C TYR A 583 8.87 -15.48 -5.51
N ASN A 584 10.09 -15.42 -6.05
CA ASN A 584 10.56 -14.24 -6.79
C ASN A 584 9.81 -14.01 -8.10
N ALA A 585 9.50 -15.07 -8.86
CA ALA A 585 8.70 -14.94 -10.08
C ALA A 585 7.29 -14.40 -9.81
N MET A 586 6.65 -14.83 -8.71
CA MET A 586 5.36 -14.25 -8.27
C MET A 586 5.52 -12.80 -7.80
N ARG A 587 6.57 -12.51 -7.01
CA ARG A 587 6.87 -11.15 -6.51
C ARG A 587 7.09 -10.16 -7.66
N LEU A 588 7.81 -10.57 -8.70
CA LEU A 588 8.09 -9.79 -9.91
C LEU A 588 6.93 -9.83 -10.92
N LYS A 589 5.86 -10.57 -10.62
CA LYS A 589 4.68 -10.77 -11.50
C LYS A 589 5.04 -11.33 -12.88
N GLU A 590 6.11 -12.11 -12.97
CA GLU A 590 6.41 -12.93 -14.16
C GLU A 590 5.36 -14.03 -14.35
N VAL A 591 4.78 -14.47 -13.22
CA VAL A 591 3.61 -15.35 -13.14
C VAL A 591 2.54 -14.70 -12.26
N ASP A 592 1.27 -14.88 -12.62
CA ASP A 592 0.12 -14.37 -11.87
C ASP A 592 -0.18 -15.23 -10.63
N GLY A 593 0.10 -16.54 -10.75
CA GLY A 593 -0.25 -17.53 -9.76
C GLY A 593 0.56 -18.82 -9.82
N GLN A 594 0.20 -19.77 -8.98
CA GLN A 594 0.87 -21.06 -8.84
C GLN A 594 -0.07 -22.12 -8.25
N GLU A 595 0.40 -23.36 -8.24
CA GLU A 595 -0.31 -24.48 -7.64
C GLU A 595 0.59 -25.23 -6.64
N ASN A 596 0.14 -25.43 -5.39
CA ASN A 596 0.86 -26.17 -4.35
C ASN A 596 -0.04 -26.57 -3.18
N PRO A 597 0.39 -27.49 -2.30
CA PRO A 597 -0.30 -27.78 -1.04
C PRO A 597 -0.36 -26.59 -0.08
N ILE A 598 -1.37 -26.59 0.79
CA ILE A 598 -1.62 -25.53 1.78
C ILE A 598 -0.40 -25.28 2.67
N ALA A 599 0.25 -26.35 3.14
CA ALA A 599 1.44 -26.23 3.99
C ALA A 599 2.57 -25.47 3.29
N THR A 600 2.85 -25.77 2.02
CA THR A 600 3.85 -25.05 1.22
C THR A 600 3.49 -23.59 1.03
N ILE A 601 2.22 -23.29 0.71
CA ILE A 601 1.74 -21.91 0.54
C ILE A 601 1.99 -21.07 1.80
N TYR A 602 1.80 -21.67 2.98
CA TYR A 602 2.04 -21.03 4.25
C TYR A 602 3.52 -20.94 4.63
N ASP A 603 4.25 -22.06 4.58
CA ASP A 603 5.64 -22.17 5.04
C ASP A 603 6.60 -21.32 4.17
N ASP A 604 6.35 -21.24 2.86
CA ASP A 604 7.10 -20.42 1.90
C ASP A 604 6.50 -19.02 1.70
N LYS A 605 5.52 -18.64 2.55
CA LYS A 605 4.94 -17.29 2.64
C LYS A 605 4.36 -16.74 1.34
N PHE A 606 3.75 -17.59 0.51
CA PHE A 606 3.16 -17.15 -0.75
C PHE A 606 2.02 -16.14 -0.55
N PHE A 607 1.40 -16.10 0.63
CA PHE A 607 0.40 -15.09 1.02
C PHE A 607 0.92 -13.64 0.96
N GLU A 608 2.24 -13.40 0.97
CA GLU A 608 2.79 -12.04 0.84
C GLU A 608 2.69 -11.49 -0.58
N VAL A 609 2.57 -12.37 -1.58
CA VAL A 609 2.58 -12.04 -3.02
C VAL A 609 1.38 -12.63 -3.78
N GLN A 610 0.46 -13.30 -3.08
CA GLN A 610 -0.74 -13.93 -3.64
C GLN A 610 -1.96 -13.53 -2.80
N LYS A 611 -3.05 -13.16 -3.47
CA LYS A 611 -4.25 -12.63 -2.79
C LYS A 611 -5.38 -13.64 -2.67
N PHE A 612 -5.48 -14.55 -3.65
CA PHE A 612 -6.57 -15.50 -3.74
C PHE A 612 -6.01 -16.91 -3.63
N LEU A 613 -6.63 -17.74 -2.81
CA LEU A 613 -6.40 -19.19 -2.72
C LEU A 613 -7.71 -19.89 -3.03
N THR A 614 -7.74 -20.69 -4.08
CA THR A 614 -8.88 -21.56 -4.40
C THR A 614 -8.52 -23.01 -4.10
N LEU A 615 -9.34 -23.67 -3.28
CA LEU A 615 -9.18 -25.08 -2.91
C LEU A 615 -9.62 -26.02 -4.03
N THR A 616 -8.86 -25.99 -5.12
CA THR A 616 -9.11 -26.81 -6.32
C THR A 616 -8.90 -28.30 -6.12
N ASN A 617 -8.01 -28.69 -5.18
CA ASN A 617 -7.58 -30.08 -4.94
C ASN A 617 -7.37 -30.91 -6.23
N HIS A 618 -6.83 -30.27 -7.26
CA HIS A 618 -6.89 -30.79 -8.63
C HIS A 618 -5.87 -31.90 -8.87
N VAL A 619 -4.78 -31.96 -8.11
CA VAL A 619 -3.76 -33.02 -8.17
C VAL A 619 -3.30 -33.34 -6.76
N TYR A 620 -3.04 -34.61 -6.45
CA TYR A 620 -2.38 -35.00 -5.22
C TYR A 620 -0.89 -35.28 -5.49
N SER A 621 -0.01 -34.62 -4.76
CA SER A 621 1.43 -34.79 -4.95
C SER A 621 2.05 -35.54 -3.78
N PRO A 622 2.78 -36.63 -4.04
CA PRO A 622 3.63 -37.25 -3.03
C PRO A 622 5.07 -36.76 -3.13
N PHE A 623 5.76 -36.72 -1.98
CA PHE A 623 7.21 -36.72 -1.95
C PHE A 623 7.74 -38.14 -2.11
N ILE A 624 8.91 -38.29 -2.71
CA ILE A 624 9.59 -39.58 -2.89
C ILE A 624 10.99 -39.53 -2.29
N LEU A 625 11.23 -40.31 -1.24
CA LEU A 625 12.55 -40.39 -0.63
C LEU A 625 13.37 -41.44 -1.38
N MET A 626 14.49 -40.99 -1.95
CA MET A 626 15.37 -41.82 -2.75
C MET A 626 16.78 -41.83 -2.17
N TYR A 627 17.46 -42.96 -2.34
CA TYR A 627 18.85 -43.16 -1.96
C TYR A 627 19.70 -43.41 -3.22
N SER A 628 20.96 -42.96 -3.25
CA SER A 628 21.89 -43.29 -4.34
C SER A 628 22.12 -44.80 -4.41
N LYS A 629 21.82 -45.44 -5.55
CA LYS A 629 21.99 -46.90 -5.68
C LYS A 629 23.44 -47.33 -5.43
N LYS A 630 24.41 -46.55 -5.92
CA LYS A 630 25.84 -46.79 -5.71
C LYS A 630 26.20 -46.83 -4.22
N LEU A 631 25.67 -45.89 -3.45
CA LEU A 631 25.94 -45.81 -2.01
C LEU A 631 25.08 -46.80 -1.22
N TRP A 632 23.88 -47.11 -1.68
CA TRP A 632 22.99 -48.11 -1.09
C TRP A 632 23.58 -49.52 -1.19
N ASP A 633 24.24 -49.84 -2.30
CA ASP A 633 24.81 -51.16 -2.52
C ASP A 633 25.96 -51.51 -1.56
N ILE A 634 26.63 -50.49 -1.01
CA ILE A 634 27.67 -50.64 0.01
C ILE A 634 27.15 -50.48 1.45
N VAL A 635 25.84 -50.26 1.64
CA VAL A 635 25.24 -50.31 2.99
C VAL A 635 25.27 -51.76 3.49
N PRO A 636 25.72 -52.03 4.73
CA PRO A 636 25.68 -53.36 5.32
C PRO A 636 24.27 -53.96 5.28
N VAL A 637 24.16 -55.26 5.03
CA VAL A 637 22.87 -55.93 4.81
C VAL A 637 21.97 -55.82 6.05
N GLU A 638 22.57 -55.85 7.24
CA GLU A 638 21.93 -55.67 8.53
C GLU A 638 21.36 -54.25 8.75
N ASP A 639 21.90 -53.24 8.07
CA ASP A 639 21.50 -51.83 8.25
C ASP A 639 20.39 -51.41 7.30
N LYS A 640 20.30 -52.02 6.12
CA LYS A 640 19.27 -51.75 5.11
C LYS A 640 17.85 -51.75 5.69
N PRO A 641 17.39 -52.80 6.42
CA PRO A 641 16.04 -52.81 6.97
C PRO A 641 15.81 -51.74 8.04
N ILE A 642 16.85 -51.36 8.79
CA ILE A 642 16.75 -50.28 9.79
C ILE A 642 16.52 -48.94 9.11
N ILE A 643 17.29 -48.65 8.05
CA ILE A 643 17.17 -47.41 7.27
C ILE A 643 15.80 -47.33 6.59
N GLU A 644 15.36 -48.42 5.94
CA GLU A 644 14.04 -48.49 5.28
C GLU A 644 12.89 -48.23 6.24
N GLN A 645 12.91 -48.90 7.40
CA GLN A 645 11.85 -48.77 8.38
C GLN A 645 11.86 -47.38 9.03
N ALA A 646 13.03 -46.82 9.34
CA ALA A 646 13.16 -45.47 9.85
C ALA A 646 12.70 -44.41 8.83
N ALA A 647 13.04 -44.60 7.55
CA ALA A 647 12.58 -43.75 6.46
C ALA A 647 11.05 -43.78 6.32
N LYS A 648 10.44 -44.97 6.36
CA LYS A 648 8.99 -45.15 6.33
C LYS A 648 8.29 -44.45 7.49
N GLU A 649 8.82 -44.55 8.70
CA GLU A 649 8.25 -43.88 9.87
C GLU A 649 8.40 -42.35 9.80
N GLY A 650 9.52 -41.84 9.29
CA GLY A 650 9.69 -40.41 9.02
C GLY A 650 8.71 -39.89 7.96
N ALA A 651 8.45 -40.67 6.91
CA ALA A 651 7.44 -40.36 5.91
C ALA A 651 6.02 -40.33 6.50
N LEU A 652 5.64 -41.32 7.31
CA LEU A 652 4.35 -41.31 8.01
C LEU A 652 4.22 -40.13 8.99
N TYR A 653 5.32 -39.74 9.63
CA TYR A 653 5.35 -38.56 10.48
C TYR A 653 5.15 -37.26 9.67
N THR A 654 5.75 -37.16 8.49
CA THR A 654 5.53 -36.06 7.52
C THR A 654 4.04 -35.89 7.25
N THR A 655 3.36 -36.98 6.87
CA THR A 655 1.91 -37.01 6.61
C THR A 655 1.12 -36.57 7.84
N LYS A 656 1.45 -37.10 9.01
CA LYS A 656 0.77 -36.73 10.28
C LYS A 656 0.89 -35.24 10.59
N VAL A 657 2.08 -34.66 10.44
CA VAL A 657 2.32 -33.23 10.69
C VAL A 657 1.58 -32.37 9.67
N ASN A 658 1.62 -32.75 8.39
CA ASN A 658 0.95 -32.03 7.32
C ASN A 658 -0.56 -31.92 7.56
N ARG A 659 -1.21 -33.05 7.84
CA ARG A 659 -2.66 -33.10 8.12
C ARG A 659 -3.04 -32.36 9.39
N LYS A 660 -2.22 -32.46 10.45
CA LYS A 660 -2.44 -31.72 11.70
C LYS A 660 -2.42 -30.21 11.49
N ARG A 661 -1.51 -29.71 10.64
CA ARG A 661 -1.35 -28.27 10.38
C ARG A 661 -2.34 -27.71 9.36
N LYS A 662 -3.07 -28.55 8.61
CA LYS A 662 -3.90 -28.13 7.47
C LYS A 662 -4.90 -27.02 7.83
N GLU A 663 -5.68 -27.22 8.89
CA GLU A 663 -6.71 -26.27 9.32
C GLU A 663 -6.08 -25.01 9.92
N ASP A 664 -5.08 -25.16 10.79
CA ASP A 664 -4.34 -24.04 11.38
C ASP A 664 -3.72 -23.14 10.30
N ASN A 665 -3.16 -23.75 9.24
CA ASN A 665 -2.57 -23.03 8.11
C ASN A 665 -3.63 -22.30 7.28
N LEU A 666 -4.80 -22.90 7.02
CA LEU A 666 -5.89 -22.20 6.33
C LEU A 666 -6.35 -20.96 7.11
N GLN A 667 -6.59 -21.10 8.41
CA GLN A 667 -6.98 -19.98 9.27
C GLN A 667 -5.87 -18.93 9.38
N ALA A 668 -4.61 -19.35 9.35
CA ALA A 668 -3.48 -18.42 9.34
C ALA A 668 -3.39 -17.65 8.01
N LEU A 669 -3.61 -18.31 6.87
CA LEU A 669 -3.62 -17.67 5.54
C LEU A 669 -4.74 -16.64 5.41
N GLU A 670 -5.93 -16.95 5.92
CA GLU A 670 -7.06 -16.01 5.95
C GLU A 670 -6.75 -14.80 6.84
N ARG A 671 -6.21 -15.01 8.05
CA ARG A 671 -5.74 -13.92 8.93
C ARG A 671 -4.60 -13.08 8.33
N LYS A 672 -3.85 -13.65 7.39
CA LYS A 672 -2.82 -12.93 6.61
C LYS A 672 -3.39 -12.19 5.40
N GLY A 673 -4.71 -12.19 5.23
CA GLY A 673 -5.42 -11.40 4.23
C GLY A 673 -5.67 -12.11 2.91
N MET A 674 -5.45 -13.42 2.82
CA MET A 674 -5.84 -14.18 1.62
C MET A 674 -7.35 -14.41 1.60
N SER A 675 -7.95 -14.25 0.43
CA SER A 675 -9.32 -14.70 0.15
C SER A 675 -9.29 -16.18 -0.21
N ILE A 676 -9.91 -17.02 0.63
CA ILE A 676 -9.95 -18.46 0.43
C ILE A 676 -11.31 -18.86 -0.14
N GLY A 677 -11.31 -19.46 -1.33
CA GLY A 677 -12.51 -19.88 -2.05
C GLY A 677 -12.54 -21.38 -2.34
N GLN A 678 -13.73 -21.88 -2.69
CA GLN A 678 -13.95 -23.23 -3.19
C GLN A 678 -14.73 -23.17 -4.50
N ILE A 679 -14.45 -24.11 -5.39
CA ILE A 679 -15.20 -24.27 -6.64
C ILE A 679 -16.42 -25.15 -6.37
N SER A 680 -17.57 -24.78 -6.92
CA SER A 680 -18.79 -25.57 -6.75
C SER A 680 -18.62 -26.99 -7.34
N PRO A 681 -19.31 -28.02 -6.81
CA PRO A 681 -19.24 -29.37 -7.38
C PRO A 681 -19.59 -29.45 -8.86
N MET A 682 -20.52 -28.60 -9.32
CA MET A 682 -20.91 -28.50 -10.73
C MET A 682 -19.76 -27.96 -11.59
N GLU A 683 -19.08 -26.91 -11.14
CA GLU A 683 -17.91 -26.37 -11.85
C GLU A 683 -16.72 -27.33 -11.81
N ILE A 684 -16.52 -28.07 -10.71
CA ILE A 684 -15.51 -29.15 -10.67
C ILE A 684 -15.81 -30.21 -11.73
N ALA A 685 -17.08 -30.59 -11.93
CA ALA A 685 -17.45 -31.54 -12.99
C ALA A 685 -17.13 -30.97 -14.39
N ASN A 686 -17.40 -29.68 -14.64
CA ASN A 686 -17.03 -29.02 -15.90
C ASN A 686 -15.51 -29.04 -16.14
N ILE A 687 -14.72 -28.72 -15.10
CA ILE A 687 -13.26 -28.76 -15.14
C ILE A 687 -12.78 -30.20 -15.43
N GLN A 688 -13.38 -31.21 -14.80
CA GLN A 688 -13.07 -32.62 -15.04
C GLN A 688 -13.33 -33.04 -16.49
N GLU A 689 -14.44 -32.61 -17.09
CA GLU A 689 -14.73 -32.87 -18.51
C GLU A 689 -13.68 -32.27 -19.44
N VAL A 690 -13.26 -31.03 -19.18
CA VAL A 690 -12.28 -30.31 -20.02
C VAL A 690 -10.90 -30.96 -20.00
N VAL A 691 -10.50 -31.56 -18.88
CA VAL A 691 -9.18 -32.21 -18.77
C VAL A 691 -9.17 -33.68 -19.22
N LYS A 692 -10.32 -34.30 -19.52
CA LYS A 692 -10.38 -35.69 -20.02
C LYS A 692 -9.50 -35.96 -21.24
N PRO A 693 -9.46 -35.11 -22.28
CA PRO A 693 -8.59 -35.33 -23.43
C PRO A 693 -7.10 -35.36 -23.07
N VAL A 694 -6.70 -34.56 -22.05
CA VAL A 694 -5.34 -34.58 -21.52
C VAL A 694 -5.08 -35.91 -20.82
N ILE A 695 -5.99 -36.34 -19.93
CA ILE A 695 -5.89 -37.65 -19.25
C ILE A 695 -5.70 -38.78 -20.27
N ASP A 696 -6.53 -38.85 -21.31
CA ASP A 696 -6.48 -39.93 -22.30
C ASP A 696 -5.20 -39.91 -23.15
N ARG A 697 -4.67 -38.72 -23.46
CA ARG A 697 -3.38 -38.58 -24.13
C ARG A 697 -2.24 -39.15 -23.27
N TYR A 698 -2.21 -38.82 -21.97
CA TYR A 698 -1.14 -39.24 -21.08
C TYR A 698 -1.26 -40.68 -20.60
N LYS A 699 -2.46 -41.28 -20.57
CA LYS A 699 -2.64 -42.73 -20.39
C LYS A 699 -1.79 -43.54 -21.37
N ASN A 700 -1.73 -43.10 -22.62
CA ASN A 700 -0.93 -43.76 -23.66
C ASN A 700 0.57 -43.54 -23.48
N GLN A 701 0.99 -42.34 -23.07
CA GLN A 701 2.42 -42.01 -22.91
C GLN A 701 3.04 -42.66 -21.66
N ILE A 702 2.27 -42.75 -20.57
CA ILE A 702 2.69 -43.40 -19.32
C ILE A 702 2.68 -44.93 -19.47
N GLY A 703 1.75 -45.46 -20.27
CA GLY A 703 1.61 -46.88 -20.54
C GLY A 703 0.32 -47.42 -19.95
N LYS A 704 -0.58 -47.92 -20.82
CA LYS A 704 -1.94 -48.34 -20.46
C LYS A 704 -1.98 -49.39 -19.35
N GLU A 705 -1.04 -50.33 -19.33
CA GLU A 705 -1.01 -51.40 -18.33
C GLU A 705 -0.82 -50.85 -16.91
N LEU A 706 0.21 -50.01 -16.72
CA LEU A 706 0.50 -49.39 -15.42
C LEU A 706 -0.65 -48.49 -14.96
N VAL A 707 -1.26 -47.77 -15.90
CA VAL A 707 -2.40 -46.90 -15.59
C VAL A 707 -3.64 -47.71 -15.21
N ASN A 708 -3.98 -48.77 -15.95
CA ASN A 708 -5.11 -49.63 -15.63
C ASN A 708 -4.94 -50.33 -14.28
N GLU A 709 -3.71 -50.75 -13.95
CA GLU A 709 -3.36 -51.29 -12.64
C GLU A 709 -3.61 -50.27 -11.52
N LEU A 710 -3.15 -49.03 -11.69
CA LEU A 710 -3.42 -47.94 -10.74
C LEU A 710 -4.92 -47.73 -10.54
N PHE A 711 -5.70 -47.59 -11.61
CA PHE A 711 -7.16 -47.40 -11.51
C PHE A 711 -7.85 -48.59 -10.84
N THR A 712 -7.36 -49.81 -11.04
CA THR A 712 -7.87 -51.01 -10.36
C THR A 712 -7.59 -50.96 -8.85
N GLU A 713 -6.38 -50.56 -8.45
CA GLU A 713 -6.03 -50.41 -7.04
C GLU A 713 -6.79 -49.26 -6.37
N ILE A 714 -7.03 -48.15 -7.08
CA ILE A 714 -7.86 -47.05 -6.59
C ILE A 714 -9.28 -47.54 -6.33
N LYS A 715 -9.88 -48.28 -7.26
CA LYS A 715 -11.23 -48.84 -7.07
C LYS A 715 -11.30 -49.77 -5.85
N LYS A 716 -10.29 -50.61 -5.64
CA LYS A 716 -10.19 -51.44 -4.41
C LYS A 716 -10.07 -50.61 -3.14
N ALA A 717 -9.35 -49.49 -3.20
CA ALA A 717 -9.21 -48.58 -2.07
C ALA A 717 -10.56 -47.92 -1.74
N GLU A 718 -11.28 -47.45 -2.76
CA GLU A 718 -12.62 -46.87 -2.63
C GLU A 718 -13.61 -47.87 -2.00
N GLU A 719 -13.62 -49.13 -2.45
CA GLU A 719 -14.46 -50.20 -1.90
C GLU A 719 -14.15 -50.54 -0.43
N LYS A 720 -12.95 -50.21 0.06
CA LYS A 720 -12.52 -50.44 1.46
C LYS A 720 -12.69 -49.23 2.38
N THR A 721 -12.87 -48.03 1.80
CA THR A 721 -12.97 -46.76 2.55
C THR A 721 -14.38 -46.18 2.59
N VAL A 722 -15.31 -46.74 1.80
CA VAL A 722 -16.76 -46.66 2.01
C VAL A 722 -17.17 -47.72 3.03
#